data_AF-A0A1F8KIH2-F1
#
_entry.id   AF-A0A1F8KIH2-F1
#
_cell.length_a   1.000
_cell.length_b   1.000
_cell.length_c   1.000
_cell.angle_alpha   90.00
_cell.angle_beta   90.00
_cell.angle_gamma   90.00
#
_symmetry.space_group_name_H-M   'P 1'
#
loop_
_entity.id
_entity.type
_entity.pdbx_description
1 polymer ?
#
loop_
_entity_poly.entity_id
_entity_poly.type
_entity_poly.pdbx_seq_one_letter_code
_entity_poly.pdbx_strand_id
1 'polypeptide(L)'
;MYLIIKEHNYVWQVFRVSDKIFYMTSETNLPVVLSREENQSKLDIPLRRRIPWNLETLLVIIIIAVTLVSRFYDLGARVLSHDEVNHVIPSYDYYQGLGYRYDPLSHGPLQYHLIALSYFLFGDNDFTSRIPAAVFSVATVVIALLAFRRYLGRAGALAAGVMFLISPYMLFYGRYQRNEAFIVVWGMLTIYAILRYLEKGETWVLFLFTAINAFHFIDKATSFIFAAQQLIFLAAYFLDRLTRREWSSRNLRQTFILAVAGMLVLLASAGGMYMVLKPESTTLIGLLALLGILGLAAGVVAVVIVVKGIGWEGVRSERVLDLLMLLGTMILPLLAALPLKLAGLNPLDYTPAGIIRAAIVIGILTLIAVVLGIWWGKKKWLLHMALFYSIFAVFYSTFFTNPQGVAGGLMGALGYWMEQQAVNRGGQPFYYYALFQIPLYEFLPAFGMLLALTIAWVKRLWQAAPGQPFAPGNMDELAGQPVPTLALIIFWAFSSLLAFTYAGEKMPWLTIHIAMPMILAAGWAVGWLFQWGSRFEHHAWGWRQVLRVVTLLVLSLLAVLTVRTAFRAAYINYDFPLEYLVYAHAADGPKILLSEIEEISRRTTGGLDIVVAYDNNVRYPYWWYMRHYPNRIDFATEPTRDLQRAAVIVVSEENYGKIASVVRENYVQFDFMRMWWPNQDYWSLKWDSIAAERNAALGQDASPMSIGEYLVRAWGHISPFFKDAKVRSAIWQIWFNRDYTEYAALKKSSAFTLENWNTTSRMRAYIRKDVASLVWGYQTANTEVTISDPYEAIKQQLTPDRVIGRPGSEQGQFQSPRSIAMATDGSLYVADSRNNRIQHLAETGAVINSWGRYADVAQGDAPGSTFNEPWGIAVAPNGNVYVVDTWNYRIQKFSADGEFLSMWGTNGFGESPFAFYGPRGVAVDADGKVFVVDTGNKRIVVFDANDNYITQFGVPGMGSGQLDEPVGIALDDHGLVYITDTWNQRIQVFSPDSSGLIYATVNSWEVSAWYGQSLENKPFIAVDKYQNVFISDPEGCRVIEFSSTGVPLKTWGDCGFSESQFSMPVGLAMDNLGGLWVSDAGENNRLLHFSASAISGPGN
;
A
#
# COMPACT_ATOMS: atom_id res chain seq x y z
N MET A 1 67.47 6.34 -43.98
CA MET A 1 68.79 7.00 -43.90
C MET A 1 68.75 7.94 -42.70
N TYR A 2 69.61 7.72 -41.71
CA TYR A 2 69.75 8.61 -40.55
C TYR A 2 70.56 9.85 -40.95
N LEU A 3 70.15 11.03 -40.46
CA LEU A 3 71.08 12.09 -40.08
C LEU A 3 70.47 12.92 -38.92
N ILE A 4 71.36 13.38 -38.06
CA ILE A 4 71.22 13.76 -36.64
C ILE A 4 71.41 15.29 -36.50
N ILE A 5 70.55 15.92 -35.67
CA ILE A 5 70.72 17.07 -34.73
C ILE A 5 71.06 18.53 -35.18
N LYS A 6 70.14 19.43 -34.75
CA LYS A 6 70.16 20.84 -34.22
C LYS A 6 70.87 22.04 -34.91
N GLU A 7 70.16 23.17 -34.68
CA GLU A 7 70.54 24.60 -34.69
C GLU A 7 70.71 25.27 -36.07
N HIS A 8 69.70 26.10 -36.40
CA HIS A 8 69.57 26.95 -37.60
C HIS A 8 69.26 26.25 -38.94
N ASN A 9 68.04 25.70 -39.08
CA ASN A 9 67.06 26.10 -40.11
C ASN A 9 67.59 26.33 -41.59
N TYR A 10 67.14 25.48 -42.57
CA TYR A 10 67.42 25.11 -44.02
C TYR A 10 66.71 23.74 -44.50
N VAL A 11 65.58 23.65 -45.28
CA VAL A 11 64.99 22.39 -45.91
C VAL A 11 65.69 22.00 -47.19
N TRP A 12 66.09 20.73 -47.35
CA TRP A 12 66.71 20.31 -48.62
C TRP A 12 66.47 18.86 -49.11
N GLN A 13 65.68 18.00 -48.44
CA GLN A 13 65.48 16.59 -48.87
C GLN A 13 64.09 15.99 -48.60
N VAL A 14 63.50 15.31 -49.60
CA VAL A 14 62.26 14.51 -49.54
C VAL A 14 62.57 13.10 -50.04
N PHE A 15 62.19 12.06 -49.29
CA PHE A 15 62.29 10.66 -49.75
C PHE A 15 61.05 9.85 -49.35
N ARG A 16 60.59 9.00 -50.27
CA ARG A 16 59.46 8.10 -50.11
C ARG A 16 59.97 6.69 -49.84
N VAL A 17 59.53 6.07 -48.74
CA VAL A 17 59.78 4.67 -48.43
C VAL A 17 58.45 4.04 -48.02
N SER A 18 57.83 3.28 -48.93
CA SER A 18 56.48 2.70 -48.72
C SER A 18 55.43 3.78 -48.37
N ASP A 19 54.52 3.50 -47.44
CA ASP A 19 53.32 4.29 -47.12
C ASP A 19 53.61 5.52 -46.25
N LYS A 20 54.87 5.95 -46.14
CA LYS A 20 55.30 7.11 -45.33
C LYS A 20 56.15 8.08 -46.15
N ILE A 21 55.89 9.38 -45.95
CA ILE A 21 56.58 10.51 -46.59
C ILE A 21 57.25 11.36 -45.51
N PHE A 22 58.50 11.78 -45.73
CA PHE A 22 59.26 12.61 -44.79
C PHE A 22 59.85 13.86 -45.49
N TYR A 23 59.86 15.01 -44.80
CA TYR A 23 60.53 16.27 -45.21
C TYR A 23 60.92 17.13 -43.98
N MET A 24 61.92 18.03 -44.07
CA MET A 24 62.44 18.86 -42.94
C MET A 24 62.67 20.32 -43.31
N THR A 25 61.99 21.33 -42.73
CA THR A 25 62.03 22.74 -43.23
C THR A 25 63.02 23.75 -42.58
N SER A 26 63.06 25.00 -43.11
CA SER A 26 64.20 25.91 -43.12
C SER A 26 64.25 27.04 -42.12
N GLU A 27 63.11 27.49 -41.68
CA GLU A 27 62.97 28.65 -40.78
C GLU A 27 62.18 28.26 -39.54
N THR A 28 61.82 26.99 -39.55
CA THR A 28 61.20 26.05 -38.65
C THR A 28 61.04 24.81 -39.59
N ASN A 29 60.83 23.55 -39.25
CA ASN A 29 59.61 23.08 -38.60
C ASN A 29 59.50 21.58 -38.89
N LEU A 30 59.93 20.74 -37.94
CA LEU A 30 59.68 19.30 -37.73
C LEU A 30 59.43 18.41 -38.97
N PRO A 31 60.17 17.27 -39.16
CA PRO A 31 59.58 16.15 -39.90
C PRO A 31 58.39 15.62 -39.09
N VAL A 32 57.20 16.10 -39.46
CA VAL A 32 55.93 15.61 -38.94
C VAL A 32 55.74 14.18 -39.45
N VAL A 33 55.70 13.23 -38.51
CA VAL A 33 55.32 11.86 -38.81
C VAL A 33 53.80 11.83 -38.94
N LEU A 34 53.28 11.78 -40.17
CA LEU A 34 51.95 11.21 -40.39
C LEU A 34 52.11 9.69 -40.36
N SER A 35 52.09 9.10 -39.18
CA SER A 35 51.62 7.72 -39.06
C SER A 35 50.16 7.81 -38.64
N ARG A 36 49.29 7.50 -39.61
CA ARG A 36 47.94 7.00 -39.35
C ARG A 36 48.01 6.11 -38.11
N GLU A 37 47.39 6.52 -37.01
CA GLU A 37 46.75 5.51 -36.17
C GLU A 37 45.72 4.87 -37.09
N GLU A 38 46.07 3.70 -37.62
CA GLU A 38 45.13 2.84 -38.30
C GLU A 38 43.90 2.72 -37.41
N ASN A 39 42.74 2.92 -38.04
CA ASN A 39 41.45 2.40 -37.60
C ASN A 39 41.55 0.86 -37.44
N GLN A 40 42.23 0.38 -36.41
CA GLN A 40 41.95 -0.93 -35.87
C GLN A 40 40.63 -0.80 -35.12
N SER A 41 39.67 -1.65 -35.44
CA SER A 41 38.41 -1.70 -34.72
C SER A 41 38.72 -1.83 -33.23
N LYS A 42 37.96 -1.15 -32.37
CA LYS A 42 38.09 -1.31 -30.91
C LYS A 42 37.88 -2.77 -30.46
N LEU A 43 37.41 -3.65 -31.33
CA LEU A 43 37.23 -5.09 -31.13
C LEU A 43 38.49 -5.93 -31.42
N ASP A 44 39.47 -5.40 -32.18
CA ASP A 44 40.64 -6.18 -32.65
C ASP A 44 41.84 -6.14 -31.67
N ILE A 45 41.72 -5.39 -30.57
CA ILE A 45 42.75 -5.29 -29.54
C ILE A 45 42.45 -6.31 -28.43
N PRO A 46 43.31 -7.33 -28.20
CA PRO A 46 43.09 -8.31 -27.13
C PRO A 46 42.92 -7.62 -25.77
N LEU A 47 41.88 -8.02 -25.00
CA LEU A 47 41.57 -7.47 -23.67
C LEU A 47 42.79 -7.42 -22.73
N ARG A 48 43.71 -8.39 -22.87
CA ARG A 48 44.96 -8.50 -22.09
C ARG A 48 45.93 -7.32 -22.28
N ARG A 49 45.86 -6.58 -23.40
CA ARG A 49 46.67 -5.37 -23.65
C ARG A 49 46.02 -4.07 -23.14
N ARG A 50 44.73 -4.08 -22.76
CA ARG A 50 43.99 -2.88 -22.33
C ARG A 50 43.95 -2.64 -20.82
N ILE A 51 44.06 -3.71 -20.01
CA ILE A 51 43.98 -3.61 -18.55
C ILE A 51 45.37 -3.82 -17.96
N PRO A 52 46.00 -2.81 -17.34
CA PRO A 52 47.28 -2.99 -16.69
C PRO A 52 47.08 -3.83 -15.42
N TRP A 53 47.60 -5.06 -15.39
CA TRP A 53 47.54 -5.92 -14.21
C TRP A 53 48.47 -5.39 -13.11
N ASN A 54 47.89 -4.61 -12.19
CA ASN A 54 48.57 -4.04 -11.03
C ASN A 54 47.66 -4.15 -9.78
N LEU A 55 48.18 -3.74 -8.62
CA LEU A 55 47.43 -3.79 -7.35
C LEU A 55 46.09 -3.03 -7.42
N GLU A 56 46.04 -1.89 -8.10
CA GLU A 56 44.80 -1.11 -8.27
C GLU A 56 43.75 -1.93 -9.03
N THR A 57 44.12 -2.56 -10.14
CA THR A 57 43.21 -3.44 -10.90
C THR A 57 42.75 -4.65 -10.08
N LEU A 58 43.66 -5.28 -9.32
CA LEU A 58 43.28 -6.38 -8.43
C LEU A 58 42.27 -5.94 -7.37
N LEU A 59 42.48 -4.77 -6.74
CA LEU A 59 41.54 -4.21 -5.76
C LEU A 59 40.18 -3.88 -6.40
N VAL A 60 40.15 -3.31 -7.60
CA VAL A 60 38.89 -3.07 -8.34
C VAL A 60 38.15 -4.38 -8.58
N ILE A 61 38.84 -5.43 -9.02
CA ILE A 61 38.23 -6.75 -9.27
C ILE A 61 37.67 -7.34 -7.96
N ILE A 62 38.44 -7.28 -6.87
CA ILE A 62 38.00 -7.77 -5.55
C ILE A 62 36.75 -7.01 -5.07
N ILE A 63 36.76 -5.66 -5.15
CA ILE A 63 35.61 -4.85 -4.73
C ILE A 63 34.37 -5.21 -5.55
N ILE A 64 34.49 -5.34 -6.86
CA ILE A 64 33.37 -5.74 -7.74
C ILE A 64 32.87 -7.14 -7.40
N ALA A 65 33.78 -8.10 -7.20
CA ALA A 65 33.42 -9.48 -6.84
C ALA A 65 32.68 -9.54 -5.49
N VAL A 66 33.18 -8.84 -4.48
CA VAL A 66 32.51 -8.74 -3.17
C VAL A 66 31.17 -8.02 -3.30
N THR A 67 31.07 -7.02 -4.17
CA THR A 67 29.81 -6.32 -4.44
C THR A 67 28.79 -7.27 -5.05
N LEU A 68 29.16 -8.03 -6.08
CA LEU A 68 28.30 -9.05 -6.70
C LEU A 68 27.78 -10.05 -5.66
N VAL A 69 28.69 -10.63 -4.85
CA VAL A 69 28.30 -11.55 -3.77
C VAL A 69 27.35 -10.87 -2.79
N SER A 70 27.68 -9.66 -2.32
CA SER A 70 26.82 -8.96 -1.35
C SER A 70 25.43 -8.64 -1.91
N ARG A 71 25.30 -8.25 -3.18
CA ARG A 71 23.99 -7.86 -3.74
C ARG A 71 23.12 -9.05 -4.12
N PHE A 72 23.71 -10.17 -4.54
CA PHE A 72 22.95 -11.34 -4.99
C PHE A 72 22.83 -12.45 -3.96
N TYR A 73 23.69 -12.50 -2.94
CA TYR A 73 23.56 -13.49 -1.87
C TYR A 73 22.21 -13.30 -1.15
N ASP A 74 21.45 -14.38 -1.06
CA ASP A 74 20.21 -14.46 -0.29
C ASP A 74 19.16 -13.38 -0.63
N LEU A 75 19.08 -12.99 -1.90
CA LEU A 75 18.24 -11.88 -2.37
C LEU A 75 16.73 -12.16 -2.22
N GLY A 76 16.34 -13.45 -2.19
CA GLY A 76 14.96 -13.90 -2.07
C GLY A 76 14.47 -14.16 -0.63
N ALA A 77 15.33 -14.11 0.40
CA ALA A 77 14.91 -14.50 1.76
C ALA A 77 13.91 -13.55 2.40
N ARG A 78 14.10 -12.24 2.21
CA ARG A 78 13.25 -11.19 2.80
C ARG A 78 11.80 -11.26 2.35
N VAL A 79 10.84 -11.10 3.27
CA VAL A 79 9.42 -10.99 2.93
C VAL A 79 9.17 -9.77 2.04
N LEU A 80 8.43 -9.93 0.94
CA LEU A 80 8.01 -8.80 0.12
C LEU A 80 7.10 -7.89 0.94
N SER A 81 7.54 -6.65 1.12
CA SER A 81 6.77 -5.67 1.89
C SER A 81 5.56 -5.16 1.09
N HIS A 82 4.66 -4.47 1.77
CA HIS A 82 3.58 -3.71 1.13
C HIS A 82 4.08 -2.85 -0.05
N ASP A 83 5.19 -2.15 0.15
CA ASP A 83 5.76 -1.30 -0.90
C ASP A 83 6.34 -2.10 -2.06
N GLU A 84 6.97 -3.26 -1.83
CA GLU A 84 7.51 -4.07 -2.93
C GLU A 84 6.38 -4.71 -3.75
N VAL A 85 5.31 -5.19 -3.09
CA VAL A 85 4.14 -5.83 -3.73
C VAL A 85 3.47 -4.90 -4.74
N ASN A 86 3.39 -3.60 -4.43
CA ASN A 86 2.88 -2.57 -5.36
C ASN A 86 3.67 -2.46 -6.66
N HIS A 87 4.92 -2.93 -6.69
CA HIS A 87 5.74 -2.97 -7.90
C HIS A 87 5.75 -4.36 -8.55
N VAL A 88 5.84 -5.43 -7.74
CA VAL A 88 6.06 -6.78 -8.27
C VAL A 88 4.81 -7.39 -8.89
N ILE A 89 3.60 -7.08 -8.38
CA ILE A 89 2.36 -7.59 -8.95
C ILE A 89 2.04 -6.95 -10.31
N PRO A 90 1.99 -5.61 -10.45
CA PRO A 90 1.69 -5.03 -11.77
C PRO A 90 2.73 -5.40 -12.82
N SER A 91 3.99 -5.63 -12.40
CA SER A 91 5.04 -6.15 -13.29
C SER A 91 4.80 -7.61 -13.70
N TYR A 92 4.24 -8.43 -12.81
CA TYR A 92 3.83 -9.80 -13.11
C TYR A 92 2.63 -9.81 -14.05
N ASP A 93 1.62 -8.98 -13.83
CA ASP A 93 0.48 -8.84 -14.73
C ASP A 93 0.93 -8.43 -16.14
N TYR A 94 1.88 -7.49 -16.22
CA TYR A 94 2.49 -7.10 -17.49
C TYR A 94 3.22 -8.25 -18.17
N TYR A 95 4.03 -9.01 -17.40
CA TYR A 95 4.72 -10.21 -17.87
C TYR A 95 3.75 -11.30 -18.36
N GLN A 96 2.60 -11.48 -17.72
CA GLN A 96 1.55 -12.43 -18.10
C GLN A 96 0.71 -11.96 -19.31
N GLY A 97 0.98 -10.77 -19.85
CA GLY A 97 0.24 -10.23 -21.00
C GLY A 97 -1.11 -9.60 -20.63
N LEU A 98 -1.39 -9.37 -19.34
CA LEU A 98 -2.58 -8.64 -18.89
C LEU A 98 -2.47 -7.12 -19.09
N GLY A 99 -1.27 -6.65 -19.47
CA GLY A 99 -0.98 -5.25 -19.75
C GLY A 99 -0.51 -4.47 -18.52
N TYR A 100 -0.05 -3.24 -18.75
CA TYR A 100 0.31 -2.30 -17.70
C TYR A 100 -0.19 -0.90 -18.07
N ARG A 101 -0.73 -0.19 -17.08
CA ARG A 101 -1.15 1.20 -17.20
C ARG A 101 -0.40 2.00 -16.16
N TYR A 102 0.29 3.05 -16.61
CA TYR A 102 0.88 4.02 -15.70
C TYR A 102 -0.20 4.68 -14.85
N ASP A 103 0.02 4.66 -13.54
CA ASP A 103 -0.75 5.39 -12.53
C ASP A 103 0.20 6.34 -11.78
N PRO A 104 -0.17 7.60 -11.49
CA PRO A 104 0.65 8.45 -10.64
C PRO A 104 1.04 7.84 -9.27
N LEU A 105 0.19 6.98 -8.71
CA LEU A 105 0.48 6.18 -7.51
C LEU A 105 1.64 5.21 -7.72
N SER A 106 1.78 4.65 -8.92
CA SER A 106 2.76 3.61 -9.24
C SER A 106 4.20 4.14 -9.33
N HIS A 107 4.46 5.44 -9.18
CA HIS A 107 5.75 6.05 -9.51
C HIS A 107 6.11 5.81 -11.00
N GLY A 108 7.35 6.09 -11.41
CA GLY A 108 7.73 6.05 -12.82
C GLY A 108 7.76 4.63 -13.42
N PRO A 109 7.46 4.49 -14.73
CA PRO A 109 7.26 3.20 -15.38
C PRO A 109 8.50 2.31 -15.51
N LEU A 110 9.73 2.85 -15.40
CA LEU A 110 10.97 2.10 -15.66
C LEU A 110 11.09 0.83 -14.81
N GLN A 111 10.80 0.94 -13.51
CA GLN A 111 10.95 -0.18 -12.57
C GLN A 111 10.07 -1.37 -12.98
N TYR A 112 8.82 -1.12 -13.38
CA TYR A 112 7.87 -2.16 -13.78
C TYR A 112 8.35 -2.95 -15.00
N HIS A 113 8.88 -2.23 -16.00
CA HIS A 113 9.41 -2.85 -17.21
C HIS A 113 10.67 -3.67 -16.91
N LEU A 114 11.54 -3.20 -16.01
CA LEU A 114 12.75 -3.96 -15.63
C LEU A 114 12.42 -5.21 -14.81
N ILE A 115 11.42 -5.16 -13.93
CA ILE A 115 10.95 -6.34 -13.19
C ILE A 115 10.32 -7.33 -14.17
N ALA A 116 9.41 -6.88 -15.04
CA ALA A 116 8.78 -7.74 -16.04
C ALA A 116 9.81 -8.39 -16.98
N LEU A 117 10.85 -7.65 -17.39
CA LEU A 117 11.98 -8.21 -18.13
C LEU A 117 12.73 -9.26 -17.31
N SER A 118 12.92 -9.04 -16.00
CA SER A 118 13.53 -10.03 -15.11
C SER A 118 12.72 -11.33 -15.06
N TYR A 119 11.38 -11.22 -14.96
CA TYR A 119 10.49 -12.38 -15.00
C TYR A 119 10.54 -13.10 -16.34
N PHE A 120 10.56 -12.36 -17.45
CA PHE A 120 10.72 -12.94 -18.77
C PHE A 120 12.03 -13.73 -18.93
N LEU A 121 13.14 -13.25 -18.33
CA LEU A 121 14.45 -13.89 -18.45
C LEU A 121 14.66 -15.07 -17.49
N PHE A 122 14.07 -15.02 -16.29
CA PHE A 122 14.43 -15.91 -15.18
C PHE A 122 13.25 -16.57 -14.46
N GLY A 123 12.02 -16.30 -14.89
CA GLY A 123 10.78 -16.68 -14.18
C GLY A 123 10.47 -15.75 -13.01
N ASP A 124 9.23 -15.78 -12.52
CA ASP A 124 8.77 -14.91 -11.43
C ASP A 124 8.94 -15.57 -10.05
N ASN A 125 9.68 -14.90 -9.16
CA ASN A 125 9.83 -15.27 -7.75
C ASN A 125 10.45 -14.09 -6.97
N ASP A 126 10.56 -14.24 -5.65
CA ASP A 126 11.11 -13.21 -4.75
C ASP A 126 12.54 -12.80 -5.15
N PHE A 127 13.38 -13.75 -5.59
CA PHE A 127 14.75 -13.47 -6.00
C PHE A 127 14.78 -12.65 -7.30
N THR A 128 14.06 -13.10 -8.33
CA THR A 128 14.07 -12.47 -9.66
C THR A 128 13.40 -11.11 -9.65
N SER A 129 12.43 -10.88 -8.76
CA SER A 129 11.80 -9.58 -8.57
C SER A 129 12.78 -8.47 -8.15
N ARG A 130 13.85 -8.84 -7.43
CA ARG A 130 14.87 -7.93 -6.88
C ARG A 130 16.16 -7.84 -7.70
N ILE A 131 16.32 -8.67 -8.74
CA ILE A 131 17.50 -8.63 -9.64
C ILE A 131 17.74 -7.22 -10.20
N PRO A 132 16.73 -6.48 -10.69
CA PRO A 132 16.96 -5.12 -11.20
C PRO A 132 17.61 -4.18 -10.17
N ALA A 133 17.11 -4.17 -8.93
CA ALA A 133 17.70 -3.36 -7.86
C ALA A 133 19.15 -3.77 -7.57
N ALA A 134 19.44 -5.08 -7.50
CA ALA A 134 20.78 -5.61 -7.27
C ALA A 134 21.76 -5.22 -8.38
N VAL A 135 21.36 -5.35 -9.65
CA VAL A 135 22.19 -4.95 -10.81
C VAL A 135 22.52 -3.46 -10.78
N PHE A 136 21.54 -2.61 -10.51
CA PHE A 136 21.78 -1.17 -10.43
C PHE A 136 22.64 -0.79 -9.22
N SER A 137 22.49 -1.49 -8.09
CA SER A 137 23.39 -1.32 -6.94
C SER A 137 24.84 -1.71 -7.24
N VAL A 138 25.06 -2.78 -8.01
CA VAL A 138 26.42 -3.13 -8.50
C VAL A 138 26.94 -2.04 -9.44
N ALA A 139 26.08 -1.54 -10.35
CA ALA A 139 26.44 -0.49 -11.29
C ALA A 139 26.90 0.79 -10.57
N THR A 140 26.24 1.19 -9.47
CA THR A 140 26.66 2.30 -8.60
C THR A 140 28.13 2.18 -8.17
N VAL A 141 28.53 1.01 -7.64
CA VAL A 141 29.92 0.76 -7.21
C VAL A 141 30.88 0.81 -8.39
N VAL A 142 30.52 0.20 -9.52
CA VAL A 142 31.34 0.22 -10.74
C VAL A 142 31.54 1.64 -11.27
N ILE A 143 30.48 2.46 -11.27
CA ILE A 143 30.56 3.87 -11.68
C ILE A 143 31.50 4.66 -10.75
N ALA A 144 31.44 4.43 -9.43
CA ALA A 144 32.34 5.06 -8.48
C ALA A 144 33.82 4.73 -8.76
N LEU A 145 34.11 3.45 -9.02
CA LEU A 145 35.46 2.95 -9.29
C LEU A 145 36.03 3.47 -10.62
N LEU A 146 35.20 3.48 -11.68
CA LEU A 146 35.68 3.73 -13.03
C LEU A 146 35.49 5.18 -13.50
N ALA A 147 34.29 5.73 -13.34
CA ALA A 147 33.95 7.06 -13.88
C ALA A 147 34.52 8.20 -13.03
N PHE A 148 34.54 8.03 -11.70
CA PHE A 148 34.97 9.07 -10.77
C PHE A 148 36.48 9.08 -10.49
N ARG A 149 37.25 8.12 -11.02
CA ARG A 149 38.73 8.05 -10.90
C ARG A 149 39.44 9.36 -11.26
N ARG A 150 38.94 10.08 -12.27
CA ARG A 150 39.50 11.35 -12.72
C ARG A 150 39.26 12.50 -11.74
N TYR A 151 38.13 12.47 -11.02
CA TYR A 151 37.65 13.55 -10.17
C TYR A 151 37.97 13.34 -8.68
N LEU A 152 38.12 12.09 -8.24
CA LEU A 152 38.47 11.71 -6.87
C LEU A 152 39.92 11.24 -6.73
N GLY A 153 40.64 11.08 -7.84
CA GLY A 153 41.94 10.39 -7.87
C GLY A 153 41.81 8.87 -7.69
N ARG A 154 42.93 8.15 -7.85
CA ARG A 154 42.96 6.68 -7.82
C ARG A 154 42.50 6.12 -6.46
N ALA A 155 43.16 6.55 -5.39
CA ALA A 155 42.83 6.12 -4.03
C ALA A 155 41.42 6.57 -3.61
N GLY A 156 40.99 7.76 -4.03
CA GLY A 156 39.67 8.28 -3.69
C GLY A 156 38.53 7.53 -4.39
N ALA A 157 38.72 7.10 -5.65
CA ALA A 157 37.74 6.25 -6.33
C ALA A 157 37.63 4.85 -5.73
N LEU A 158 38.76 4.24 -5.33
CA LEU A 158 38.75 2.98 -4.57
C LEU A 158 38.01 3.14 -3.24
N ALA A 159 38.31 4.21 -2.49
CA ALA A 159 37.65 4.50 -1.22
C ALA A 159 36.14 4.73 -1.40
N ALA A 160 35.72 5.51 -2.41
CA ALA A 160 34.32 5.70 -2.73
C ALA A 160 33.64 4.37 -3.10
N GLY A 161 34.28 3.53 -3.92
CA GLY A 161 33.75 2.21 -4.28
C GLY A 161 33.56 1.30 -3.06
N VAL A 162 34.53 1.25 -2.15
CA VAL A 162 34.39 0.52 -0.87
C VAL A 162 33.26 1.10 -0.03
N MET A 163 33.15 2.43 0.08
CA MET A 163 32.08 3.08 0.85
C MET A 163 30.69 2.81 0.26
N PHE A 164 30.52 2.78 -1.06
CA PHE A 164 29.26 2.37 -1.69
C PHE A 164 28.97 0.87 -1.47
N LEU A 165 30.00 0.02 -1.49
CA LEU A 165 29.86 -1.41 -1.19
C LEU A 165 29.33 -1.63 0.24
N ILE A 166 29.91 -0.93 1.22
CA ILE A 166 29.65 -1.14 2.67
C ILE A 166 28.61 -0.19 3.27
N SER A 167 28.10 0.79 2.54
CA SER A 167 27.09 1.73 3.06
C SER A 167 25.80 0.96 3.42
N PRO A 168 25.26 1.12 4.65
CA PRO A 168 24.03 0.47 5.05
C PRO A 168 22.87 0.80 4.12
N TYR A 169 22.70 2.07 3.71
CA TYR A 169 21.65 2.45 2.77
C TYR A 169 21.84 1.82 1.39
N MET A 170 23.04 1.89 0.83
CA MET A 170 23.33 1.42 -0.52
C MET A 170 23.23 -0.09 -0.64
N LEU A 171 23.62 -0.82 0.41
CA LEU A 171 23.48 -2.27 0.47
C LEU A 171 22.02 -2.68 0.71
N PHE A 172 21.33 -2.05 1.66
CA PHE A 172 19.97 -2.40 2.02
C PHE A 172 18.99 -2.12 0.87
N TYR A 173 18.95 -0.89 0.36
CA TYR A 173 18.08 -0.53 -0.78
C TYR A 173 18.58 -1.07 -2.11
N GLY A 174 19.85 -1.48 -2.20
CA GLY A 174 20.35 -2.24 -3.33
C GLY A 174 19.79 -3.66 -3.43
N ARG A 175 19.12 -4.15 -2.39
CA ARG A 175 18.50 -5.49 -2.31
C ARG A 175 17.00 -5.43 -2.06
N TYR A 176 16.40 -4.24 -2.14
CA TYR A 176 14.99 -3.99 -1.86
C TYR A 176 14.32 -3.41 -3.12
N GLN A 177 13.20 -4.00 -3.56
CA GLN A 177 12.62 -3.67 -4.85
C GLN A 177 11.80 -2.38 -4.82
N ARG A 178 12.52 -1.25 -4.88
CA ARG A 178 12.01 0.11 -5.07
C ARG A 178 12.93 0.93 -5.98
N ASN A 179 12.49 2.12 -6.38
CA ASN A 179 13.22 3.00 -7.30
C ASN A 179 14.60 3.48 -6.77
N GLU A 180 14.91 3.34 -5.48
CA GLU A 180 16.07 4.01 -4.89
C GLU A 180 17.42 3.57 -5.49
N ALA A 181 17.61 2.29 -5.84
CA ALA A 181 18.83 1.82 -6.49
C ALA A 181 19.05 2.46 -7.88
N PHE A 182 17.97 2.64 -8.65
CA PHE A 182 18.02 3.22 -9.98
C PHE A 182 18.35 4.72 -9.91
N ILE A 183 17.69 5.46 -9.02
CA ILE A 183 17.93 6.89 -8.82
C ILE A 183 19.39 7.18 -8.43
N VAL A 184 20.02 6.32 -7.62
CA VAL A 184 21.43 6.50 -7.24
C VAL A 184 22.34 6.40 -8.46
N VAL A 185 22.13 5.42 -9.34
CA VAL A 185 22.88 5.30 -10.60
C VAL A 185 22.70 6.56 -11.45
N TRP A 186 21.46 7.00 -11.65
CA TRP A 186 21.19 8.20 -12.41
C TRP A 186 21.79 9.45 -11.78
N GLY A 187 21.75 9.59 -10.45
CA GLY A 187 22.37 10.68 -9.72
C GLY A 187 23.89 10.74 -9.87
N MET A 188 24.56 9.59 -9.76
CA MET A 188 26.00 9.50 -9.99
C MET A 188 26.38 9.85 -11.43
N LEU A 189 25.63 9.32 -12.40
CA LEU A 189 25.84 9.63 -13.82
C LEU A 189 25.57 11.10 -14.12
N THR A 190 24.57 11.73 -13.49
CA THR A 190 24.31 13.17 -13.59
C THR A 190 25.50 13.99 -13.13
N ILE A 191 26.00 13.74 -11.91
CA ILE A 191 27.18 14.44 -11.38
C ILE A 191 28.38 14.22 -12.31
N TYR A 192 28.61 12.99 -12.76
CA TYR A 192 29.68 12.67 -13.71
C TYR A 192 29.53 13.42 -15.05
N ALA A 193 28.34 13.43 -15.65
CA ALA A 193 28.09 14.06 -16.94
C ALA A 193 28.28 15.58 -16.87
N ILE A 194 27.82 16.22 -15.77
CA ILE A 194 28.05 17.65 -15.53
C ILE A 194 29.56 17.93 -15.44
N LEU A 195 30.29 17.21 -14.59
CA LEU A 195 31.74 17.43 -14.43
C LEU A 195 32.50 17.18 -15.73
N ARG A 196 32.15 16.10 -16.44
CA ARG A 196 32.79 15.72 -17.70
C ARG A 196 32.54 16.75 -18.81
N TYR A 197 31.31 17.24 -18.93
CA TYR A 197 30.99 18.25 -19.93
C TYR A 197 31.66 19.59 -19.63
N LEU A 198 31.62 20.03 -18.37
CA LEU A 198 32.29 21.27 -17.95
C LEU A 198 33.80 21.20 -18.20
N GLU A 199 34.44 20.06 -17.93
CA GLU A 199 35.87 19.87 -18.15
C GLU A 199 36.24 19.79 -19.65
N LYS A 200 35.55 18.95 -20.42
CA LYS A 200 35.98 18.58 -21.79
C LYS A 200 35.15 19.20 -22.92
N GLY A 201 33.91 19.59 -22.67
CA GLY A 201 33.02 20.15 -23.70
C GLY A 201 32.65 19.17 -24.81
N GLU A 202 32.76 17.86 -24.56
CA GLU A 202 32.48 16.81 -25.53
C GLU A 202 30.98 16.71 -25.83
N THR A 203 30.60 16.78 -27.11
CA THR A 203 29.18 16.82 -27.53
C THR A 203 28.42 15.54 -27.20
N TRP A 204 29.06 14.36 -27.24
CA TRP A 204 28.42 13.10 -26.87
C TRP A 204 27.99 13.07 -25.40
N VAL A 205 28.66 13.83 -24.53
CA VAL A 205 28.31 13.93 -23.10
C VAL A 205 27.00 14.70 -22.91
N LEU A 206 26.63 15.61 -23.82
CA LEU A 206 25.31 16.25 -23.80
C LEU A 206 24.19 15.26 -24.10
N PHE A 207 24.40 14.35 -25.07
CA PHE A 207 23.44 13.27 -25.34
C PHE A 207 23.32 12.34 -24.13
N LEU A 208 24.45 12.00 -23.49
CA LEU A 208 24.45 11.24 -22.24
C LEU A 208 23.68 11.98 -21.14
N PHE A 209 23.93 13.27 -20.95
CA PHE A 209 23.24 14.12 -19.97
C PHE A 209 21.72 14.15 -20.22
N THR A 210 21.29 14.27 -21.47
CA THR A 210 19.87 14.22 -21.83
C THR A 210 19.25 12.85 -21.58
N ALA A 211 19.94 11.77 -21.96
CA ALA A 211 19.46 10.41 -21.70
C ALA A 211 19.31 10.14 -20.19
N ILE A 212 20.31 10.50 -19.38
CA ILE A 212 20.27 10.32 -17.92
C ILE A 212 19.06 11.06 -17.31
N ASN A 213 18.82 12.31 -17.73
CA ASN A 213 17.67 13.06 -17.23
C ASN A 213 16.36 12.44 -17.71
N ALA A 214 16.26 11.96 -18.95
CA ALA A 214 15.07 11.22 -19.41
C ALA A 214 14.80 9.99 -18.54
N PHE A 215 15.85 9.23 -18.19
CA PHE A 215 15.76 8.09 -17.29
C PHE A 215 15.32 8.46 -15.87
N HIS A 216 15.82 9.57 -15.30
CA HIS A 216 15.31 10.11 -14.02
C HIS A 216 13.79 10.33 -14.07
N PHE A 217 13.28 10.95 -15.14
CA PHE A 217 11.86 11.30 -15.27
C PHE A 217 10.92 10.11 -15.55
N ILE A 218 11.44 8.97 -16.02
CA ILE A 218 10.66 7.73 -16.12
C ILE A 218 10.84 6.81 -14.91
N ASP A 219 11.63 7.22 -13.92
CA ASP A 219 11.91 6.44 -12.71
C ASP A 219 11.05 6.91 -11.53
N LYS A 220 11.15 8.17 -11.09
CA LYS A 220 10.36 8.67 -9.94
C LYS A 220 10.21 10.18 -9.92
N ALA A 221 9.20 10.68 -9.21
CA ALA A 221 8.98 12.12 -8.99
C ALA A 221 10.13 12.84 -8.24
N THR A 222 11.03 12.13 -7.57
CA THR A 222 12.28 12.71 -7.03
C THR A 222 13.16 13.32 -8.12
N SER A 223 12.97 12.95 -9.39
CA SER A 223 13.59 13.59 -10.56
C SER A 223 13.39 15.10 -10.61
N PHE A 224 12.24 15.63 -10.15
CA PHE A 224 12.01 17.08 -10.06
C PHE A 224 12.95 17.75 -9.06
N ILE A 225 13.25 17.10 -7.92
CA ILE A 225 14.23 17.60 -6.94
C ILE A 225 15.64 17.57 -7.53
N PHE A 226 16.01 16.46 -8.20
CA PHE A 226 17.31 16.33 -8.88
C PHE A 226 17.47 17.39 -9.97
N ALA A 227 16.43 17.67 -10.75
CA ALA A 227 16.43 18.73 -11.75
C ALA A 227 16.58 20.11 -11.13
N ALA A 228 15.87 20.40 -10.04
CA ALA A 228 16.00 21.66 -9.31
C ALA A 228 17.42 21.85 -8.77
N GLN A 229 18.01 20.81 -8.18
CA GLN A 229 19.41 20.84 -7.70
C GLN A 229 20.39 21.16 -8.84
N GLN A 230 20.24 20.48 -9.99
CA GLN A 230 21.06 20.75 -11.17
C GLN A 230 20.90 22.20 -11.64
N LEU A 231 19.65 22.68 -11.82
CA LEU A 231 19.38 24.04 -12.30
C LEU A 231 19.93 25.10 -11.35
N ILE A 232 19.74 24.94 -10.04
CA ILE A 232 20.24 25.89 -9.03
C ILE A 232 21.77 25.92 -9.04
N PHE A 233 22.43 24.75 -9.03
CA PHE A 233 23.88 24.70 -9.08
C PHE A 233 24.43 25.30 -10.37
N LEU A 234 23.89 24.88 -11.52
CA LEU A 234 24.34 25.33 -12.83
C LEU A 234 24.09 26.84 -12.99
N ALA A 235 22.97 27.38 -12.48
CA ALA A 235 22.71 28.82 -12.52
C ALA A 235 23.70 29.59 -11.63
N ALA A 236 23.94 29.14 -10.39
CA ALA A 236 24.92 29.76 -9.50
C ALA A 236 26.35 29.69 -10.09
N TYR A 237 26.72 28.54 -10.66
CA TYR A 237 28.01 28.36 -11.30
C TYR A 237 28.13 29.20 -12.59
N PHE A 238 27.06 29.32 -13.38
CA PHE A 238 27.03 30.20 -14.55
C PHE A 238 27.24 31.66 -14.17
N LEU A 239 26.58 32.14 -13.10
CA LEU A 239 26.80 33.48 -12.58
C LEU A 239 28.24 33.68 -12.10
N ASP A 240 28.82 32.72 -11.35
CA ASP A 240 30.24 32.75 -10.96
C ASP A 240 31.16 32.87 -12.19
N ARG A 241 30.91 32.08 -13.24
CA ARG A 241 31.67 32.13 -14.50
C ARG A 241 31.57 33.49 -15.20
N LEU A 242 30.37 34.05 -15.32
CA LEU A 242 30.16 35.37 -15.91
C LEU A 242 30.89 36.47 -15.13
N THR A 243 30.90 36.40 -13.80
CA THR A 243 31.60 37.40 -12.98
C THR A 243 33.13 37.31 -13.04
N ARG A 244 33.68 36.17 -13.52
CA ARG A 244 35.13 35.93 -13.66
C ARG A 244 35.65 36.18 -15.07
N ARG A 245 34.77 36.38 -16.06
CA ARG A 245 35.15 36.82 -17.41
C ARG A 245 35.72 38.22 -17.39
N GLU A 246 36.40 38.58 -18.47
CA GLU A 246 36.77 39.97 -18.74
C GLU A 246 35.53 40.78 -19.13
N TRP A 247 35.35 41.93 -18.49
CA TRP A 247 34.23 42.84 -18.73
C TRP A 247 34.75 44.11 -19.40
N SER A 248 33.97 44.66 -20.33
CA SER A 248 34.27 45.94 -20.99
C SER A 248 34.40 47.12 -20.02
N SER A 249 33.75 47.04 -18.85
CA SER A 249 33.87 48.02 -17.77
C SER A 249 33.67 47.38 -16.39
N ARG A 250 34.48 47.82 -15.41
CA ARG A 250 34.32 47.42 -14.00
C ARG A 250 32.96 47.85 -13.43
N ASN A 251 32.41 48.97 -13.88
CA ASN A 251 31.11 49.47 -13.42
C ASN A 251 29.98 48.56 -13.90
N LEU A 252 29.99 48.13 -15.17
CA LEU A 252 28.99 47.19 -15.70
C LEU A 252 28.99 45.86 -14.94
N ARG A 253 30.18 45.35 -14.58
CA ARG A 253 30.32 44.15 -13.75
C ARG A 253 29.68 44.34 -12.36
N GLN A 254 29.92 45.48 -11.70
CA GLN A 254 29.32 45.76 -10.39
C GLN A 254 27.81 45.93 -10.48
N THR A 255 27.30 46.65 -11.47
CA THR A 255 25.85 46.82 -11.69
C THR A 255 25.17 45.49 -11.99
N PHE A 256 25.81 44.61 -12.75
CA PHE A 256 25.32 43.24 -12.97
C PHE A 256 25.20 42.46 -11.65
N ILE A 257 26.25 42.47 -10.82
CA ILE A 257 26.25 41.77 -9.52
C ILE A 257 25.13 42.32 -8.62
N LEU A 258 24.97 43.65 -8.56
CA LEU A 258 23.90 44.28 -7.78
C LEU A 258 22.51 43.96 -8.33
N ALA A 259 22.32 43.95 -9.65
CA ALA A 259 21.05 43.59 -10.28
C ALA A 259 20.67 42.13 -10.02
N VAL A 260 21.63 41.21 -10.11
CA VAL A 260 21.44 39.79 -9.78
C VAL A 260 21.15 39.62 -8.28
N ALA A 261 21.88 40.31 -7.40
CA ALA A 261 21.62 40.27 -5.96
C ALA A 261 20.22 40.80 -5.63
N GLY A 262 19.82 41.92 -6.23
CA GLY A 262 18.47 42.48 -6.08
C GLY A 262 17.39 41.53 -6.58
N MET A 263 17.57 40.92 -7.75
CA MET A 263 16.68 39.88 -8.27
C MET A 263 16.53 38.72 -7.27
N LEU A 264 17.64 38.16 -6.78
CA LEU A 264 17.61 37.02 -5.85
C LEU A 264 16.95 37.38 -4.52
N VAL A 265 17.21 38.57 -3.97
CA VAL A 265 16.58 39.05 -2.73
C VAL A 265 15.08 39.22 -2.92
N LEU A 266 14.64 39.82 -4.03
CA LEU A 266 13.21 40.04 -4.30
C LEU A 266 12.45 38.72 -4.49
N LEU A 267 13.01 37.79 -5.27
CA LEU A 267 12.41 36.47 -5.50
C LEU A 267 12.42 35.61 -4.23
N ALA A 268 13.51 35.63 -3.46
CA ALA A 268 13.59 34.92 -2.18
C ALA A 268 12.64 35.51 -1.13
N SER A 269 12.46 36.84 -1.13
CA SER A 269 11.49 37.50 -0.24
C SER A 269 10.06 37.13 -0.63
N ALA A 270 9.72 37.13 -1.92
CA ALA A 270 8.42 36.68 -2.40
C ALA A 270 8.15 35.21 -2.03
N GLY A 271 9.09 34.30 -2.34
CA GLY A 271 8.96 32.88 -1.99
C GLY A 271 8.91 32.64 -0.48
N GLY A 272 9.77 33.30 0.29
CA GLY A 272 9.80 33.20 1.74
C GLY A 272 8.53 33.71 2.40
N MET A 273 8.03 34.87 1.98
CA MET A 273 6.74 35.39 2.45
C MET A 273 5.58 34.47 2.07
N TYR A 274 5.56 33.92 0.86
CA TYR A 274 4.54 32.95 0.46
C TYR A 274 4.54 31.71 1.37
N MET A 275 5.72 31.16 1.67
CA MET A 275 5.88 29.97 2.51
C MET A 275 5.50 30.21 3.98
N VAL A 276 5.82 31.38 4.52
CA VAL A 276 5.54 31.73 5.92
C VAL A 276 4.10 32.14 6.11
N LEU A 277 3.56 32.98 5.22
CA LEU A 277 2.28 33.64 5.43
C LEU A 277 1.09 32.89 4.84
N LYS A 278 1.32 31.88 3.97
CA LYS A 278 0.27 31.13 3.25
C LYS A 278 -0.93 32.01 2.86
N PRO A 279 -0.71 33.02 2.00
CA PRO A 279 -1.64 34.11 1.80
C PRO A 279 -3.01 33.63 1.33
N GLU A 280 -4.05 33.93 2.11
CA GLU A 280 -5.45 33.79 1.66
C GLU A 280 -6.04 35.14 1.23
N SER A 281 -5.39 36.26 1.58
CA SER A 281 -5.87 37.60 1.24
C SER A 281 -5.35 38.11 -0.11
N THR A 282 -6.25 38.73 -0.88
CA THR A 282 -5.94 39.32 -2.20
C THR A 282 -4.84 40.37 -2.14
N THR A 283 -4.77 41.16 -1.06
CA THR A 283 -3.75 42.19 -0.85
C THR A 283 -2.35 41.60 -0.72
N LEU A 284 -2.20 40.50 0.03
CA LEU A 284 -0.93 39.85 0.25
C LEU A 284 -0.47 39.10 -1.02
N ILE A 285 -1.41 38.50 -1.77
CA ILE A 285 -1.15 37.94 -3.11
C ILE A 285 -0.64 39.04 -4.06
N GLY A 286 -1.24 40.22 -4.04
CA GLY A 286 -0.81 41.37 -4.85
C GLY A 286 0.61 41.84 -4.53
N LEU A 287 0.98 41.91 -3.24
CA LEU A 287 2.34 42.25 -2.81
C LEU A 287 3.37 41.21 -3.28
N LEU A 288 3.06 39.92 -3.16
CA LEU A 288 3.92 38.84 -3.63
C LEU A 288 4.12 38.87 -5.14
N ALA A 289 3.04 39.10 -5.89
CA ALA A 289 3.10 39.25 -7.34
C ALA A 289 3.98 40.44 -7.72
N LEU A 290 3.86 41.58 -7.03
CA LEU A 290 4.70 42.76 -7.26
C LEU A 290 6.18 42.47 -7.00
N LEU A 291 6.52 41.83 -5.88
CA LEU A 291 7.91 41.42 -5.58
C LEU A 291 8.45 40.47 -6.65
N GLY A 292 7.64 39.52 -7.11
CA GLY A 292 7.99 38.62 -8.21
C GLY A 292 8.25 39.37 -9.52
N ILE A 293 7.37 40.30 -9.90
CA ILE A 293 7.50 41.12 -11.12
C ILE A 293 8.76 41.99 -11.05
N LEU A 294 9.00 42.67 -9.92
CA LEU A 294 10.20 43.48 -9.72
C LEU A 294 11.48 42.63 -9.78
N GLY A 295 11.43 41.42 -9.21
CA GLY A 295 12.51 40.45 -9.33
C GLY A 295 12.80 40.07 -10.79
N LEU A 296 11.76 39.73 -11.56
CA LEU A 296 11.88 39.41 -12.99
C LEU A 296 12.42 40.61 -13.80
N ALA A 297 11.95 41.82 -13.52
CA ALA A 297 12.44 43.04 -14.16
C ALA A 297 13.93 43.27 -13.87
N ALA A 298 14.38 43.08 -12.62
CA ALA A 298 15.80 43.11 -12.26
C ALA A 298 16.62 42.04 -12.99
N GLY A 299 16.04 40.85 -13.21
CA GLY A 299 16.63 39.80 -14.04
C GLY A 299 16.80 40.22 -15.50
N VAL A 300 15.80 40.84 -16.12
CA VAL A 300 15.90 41.37 -17.49
C VAL A 300 16.99 42.43 -17.58
N VAL A 301 17.07 43.33 -16.60
CA VAL A 301 18.14 44.33 -16.51
C VAL A 301 19.51 43.65 -16.42
N ALA A 302 19.66 42.63 -15.58
CA ALA A 302 20.90 41.86 -15.48
C ALA A 302 21.30 41.20 -16.83
N VAL A 303 20.33 40.66 -17.58
CA VAL A 303 20.56 40.11 -18.93
C VAL A 303 21.05 41.19 -19.91
N VAL A 304 20.43 42.36 -19.92
CA VAL A 304 20.85 43.47 -20.78
C VAL A 304 22.27 43.93 -20.42
N ILE A 305 22.60 44.04 -19.13
CA ILE A 305 23.91 44.46 -18.66
C ILE A 305 24.99 43.43 -19.02
N VAL A 306 24.73 42.13 -18.84
CA VAL A 306 25.74 41.11 -19.17
C VAL A 306 26.01 41.04 -20.67
N VAL A 307 24.98 41.22 -21.51
CA VAL A 307 25.15 41.28 -22.96
C VAL A 307 25.96 42.51 -23.38
N LYS A 308 25.73 43.68 -22.76
CA LYS A 308 26.54 44.89 -23.01
C LYS A 308 27.98 44.77 -22.46
N GLY A 309 28.16 44.04 -21.36
CA GLY A 309 29.43 43.97 -20.64
C GLY A 309 30.41 42.92 -21.19
N ILE A 310 29.91 41.72 -21.48
CA ILE A 310 30.72 40.56 -21.93
C ILE A 310 30.51 40.28 -23.42
N GLY A 311 29.39 40.73 -24.01
CA GLY A 311 29.00 40.37 -25.36
C GLY A 311 28.27 39.03 -25.43
N TRP A 312 27.37 38.91 -26.40
CA TRP A 312 26.50 37.73 -26.52
C TRP A 312 27.27 36.44 -26.87
N GLU A 313 28.31 36.55 -27.70
CA GLU A 313 29.20 35.42 -27.99
C GLU A 313 29.95 34.94 -26.75
N GLY A 314 30.37 35.88 -25.89
CA GLY A 314 31.01 35.55 -24.62
C GLY A 314 30.09 34.76 -23.68
N VAL A 315 28.83 35.17 -23.58
CA VAL A 315 27.80 34.45 -22.81
C VAL A 315 27.53 33.06 -23.40
N ARG A 316 27.37 32.96 -24.72
CA ARG A 316 27.13 31.68 -25.43
C ARG A 316 28.33 30.72 -25.40
N SER A 317 29.55 31.22 -25.20
CA SER A 317 30.75 30.39 -25.13
C SER A 317 30.87 29.60 -23.81
N GLU A 318 30.08 29.92 -22.79
CA GLU A 318 30.08 29.20 -21.52
C GLU A 318 29.33 27.87 -21.64
N ARG A 319 30.06 26.76 -21.41
CA ARG A 319 29.53 25.39 -21.43
C ARG A 319 28.37 25.18 -20.46
N VAL A 320 28.34 25.91 -19.35
CA VAL A 320 27.26 25.82 -18.36
C VAL A 320 25.90 26.18 -18.95
N LEU A 321 25.88 27.13 -19.91
CA LEU A 321 24.65 27.54 -20.58
C LEU A 321 24.02 26.38 -21.36
N ASP A 322 24.83 25.52 -21.98
CA ASP A 322 24.33 24.37 -22.74
C ASP A 322 23.54 23.41 -21.82
N LEU A 323 24.07 23.11 -20.63
CA LEU A 323 23.40 22.25 -19.65
C LEU A 323 22.12 22.89 -19.11
N LEU A 324 22.15 24.20 -18.82
CA LEU A 324 20.98 24.97 -18.37
C LEU A 324 19.86 24.98 -19.42
N MET A 325 20.21 25.27 -20.68
CA MET A 325 19.23 25.35 -21.76
C MET A 325 18.63 23.98 -22.07
N LEU A 326 19.44 22.93 -22.13
CA LEU A 326 18.93 21.57 -22.33
C LEU A 326 18.01 21.15 -21.18
N LEU A 327 18.48 21.21 -19.93
CA LEU A 327 17.69 20.75 -18.79
C LEU A 327 16.42 21.57 -18.60
N GLY A 328 16.54 22.90 -18.63
CA GLY A 328 15.43 23.82 -18.42
C GLY A 328 14.34 23.66 -19.47
N THR A 329 14.69 23.55 -20.75
CA THR A 329 13.68 23.42 -21.81
C THR A 329 13.04 22.04 -21.88
N MET A 330 13.75 20.94 -21.56
CA MET A 330 13.15 19.59 -21.54
C MET A 330 12.17 19.38 -20.38
N ILE A 331 12.39 20.06 -19.25
CA ILE A 331 11.59 19.87 -18.05
C ILE A 331 10.42 20.84 -17.99
N LEU A 332 10.51 22.00 -18.66
CA LEU A 332 9.49 23.04 -18.58
C LEU A 332 8.05 22.53 -18.81
N PRO A 333 7.77 21.66 -19.80
CA PRO A 333 6.42 21.10 -19.97
C PRO A 333 5.98 20.17 -18.83
N LEU A 334 6.92 19.50 -18.16
CA LEU A 334 6.67 18.61 -17.02
C LEU A 334 6.35 19.37 -15.73
N LEU A 335 6.52 20.69 -15.71
CA LEU A 335 6.20 21.56 -14.58
C LEU A 335 4.76 22.07 -14.60
N ALA A 336 3.92 21.62 -15.53
CA ALA A 336 2.55 22.12 -15.71
C ALA A 336 1.66 22.05 -14.47
N ALA A 337 1.94 21.13 -13.53
CA ALA A 337 1.25 21.05 -12.25
C ALA A 337 1.38 22.31 -11.39
N LEU A 338 2.58 22.91 -11.41
CA LEU A 338 2.94 23.99 -10.52
C LEU A 338 2.10 25.26 -10.76
N PRO A 339 1.99 25.81 -11.99
CA PRO A 339 1.17 26.99 -12.24
C PRO A 339 -0.32 26.75 -11.98
N LEU A 340 -0.85 25.53 -12.22
CA LEU A 340 -2.23 25.20 -11.86
C LEU A 340 -2.46 25.29 -10.35
N LYS A 341 -1.57 24.66 -9.56
CA LYS A 341 -1.64 24.69 -8.10
C LYS A 341 -1.44 26.10 -7.54
N LEU A 342 -0.52 26.89 -8.11
CA LEU A 342 -0.33 28.30 -7.74
C LEU A 342 -1.56 29.17 -8.07
N ALA A 343 -2.33 28.81 -9.09
CA ALA A 343 -3.60 29.45 -9.42
C ALA A 343 -4.79 28.94 -8.57
N GLY A 344 -4.54 28.09 -7.56
CA GLY A 344 -5.58 27.50 -6.71
C GLY A 344 -6.41 26.40 -7.39
N LEU A 345 -5.96 25.87 -8.53
CA LEU A 345 -6.65 24.82 -9.27
C LEU A 345 -6.06 23.43 -8.94
N ASN A 346 -6.90 22.40 -8.95
CA ASN A 346 -6.46 21.02 -8.75
C ASN A 346 -5.77 20.49 -10.03
N PRO A 347 -4.46 20.13 -9.99
CA PRO A 347 -3.77 19.56 -11.14
C PRO A 347 -4.16 18.12 -11.48
N LEU A 348 -4.90 17.44 -10.59
CA LEU A 348 -5.47 16.10 -10.79
C LEU A 348 -6.99 16.15 -11.11
N ASP A 349 -7.49 17.29 -11.57
CA ASP A 349 -8.86 17.41 -12.08
C ASP A 349 -8.98 16.74 -13.46
N TYR A 350 -9.51 15.52 -13.46
CA TYR A 350 -9.75 14.72 -14.67
C TYR A 350 -11.11 14.99 -15.33
N THR A 351 -11.86 16.02 -14.91
CA THR A 351 -13.05 16.45 -15.65
C THR A 351 -12.68 16.99 -17.03
N PRO A 352 -13.60 17.03 -18.01
CA PRO A 352 -13.30 17.61 -19.33
C PRO A 352 -12.75 19.04 -19.25
N ALA A 353 -13.24 19.85 -18.30
CA ALA A 353 -12.75 21.20 -18.06
C ALA A 353 -11.33 21.22 -17.47
N GLY A 354 -11.04 20.34 -16.50
CA GLY A 354 -9.71 20.17 -15.92
C GLY A 354 -8.67 19.74 -16.97
N ILE A 355 -9.02 18.77 -17.82
CA ILE A 355 -8.17 18.29 -18.92
C ILE A 355 -7.84 19.43 -19.90
N ILE A 356 -8.82 20.25 -20.30
CA ILE A 356 -8.60 21.38 -21.20
C ILE A 356 -7.63 22.39 -20.56
N ARG A 357 -7.81 22.73 -19.28
CA ARG A 357 -6.91 23.64 -18.56
C ARG A 357 -5.49 23.11 -18.51
N ALA A 358 -5.32 21.83 -18.17
CA ALA A 358 -4.01 21.18 -18.16
C ALA A 358 -3.36 21.20 -19.55
N ALA A 359 -4.11 20.88 -20.61
CA ALA A 359 -3.60 20.90 -21.98
C ALA A 359 -3.14 22.30 -22.42
N ILE A 360 -3.88 23.36 -22.06
CA ILE A 360 -3.49 24.75 -22.35
C ILE A 360 -2.18 25.11 -21.66
N VAL A 361 -2.05 24.81 -20.36
CA VAL A 361 -0.83 25.11 -19.59
C VAL A 361 0.37 24.34 -20.15
N ILE A 362 0.22 23.04 -20.42
CA ILE A 362 1.26 22.22 -21.05
C ILE A 362 1.66 22.81 -22.41
N GLY A 363 0.68 23.20 -23.24
CA GLY A 363 0.91 23.80 -24.55
C GLY A 363 1.72 25.10 -24.47
N ILE A 364 1.38 26.00 -23.55
CA ILE A 364 2.10 27.26 -23.33
C ILE A 364 3.55 27.00 -22.90
N LEU A 365 3.76 26.14 -21.89
CA LEU A 365 5.09 25.80 -21.39
C LEU A 365 5.94 25.10 -22.48
N THR A 366 5.31 24.26 -23.30
CA THR A 366 5.95 23.62 -24.46
C THR A 366 6.35 24.65 -25.51
N LEU A 367 5.49 25.61 -25.82
CA LEU A 367 5.82 26.67 -26.78
C LEU A 367 7.02 27.51 -26.31
N ILE A 368 7.05 27.87 -25.02
CA ILE A 368 8.19 28.59 -24.42
C ILE A 368 9.47 27.76 -24.54
N ALA A 369 9.41 26.46 -24.20
CA ALA A 369 10.54 25.55 -24.32
C ALA A 369 11.06 25.46 -25.77
N VAL A 370 10.17 25.36 -26.75
CA VAL A 370 10.50 25.32 -28.18
C VAL A 370 11.18 26.61 -28.63
N VAL A 371 10.61 27.77 -28.29
CA VAL A 371 11.18 29.07 -28.66
C VAL A 371 12.60 29.23 -28.08
N LEU A 372 12.77 28.97 -26.79
CA LEU A 372 14.07 29.04 -26.11
C LEU A 372 15.07 28.03 -26.67
N GLY A 373 14.63 26.81 -26.96
CA GLY A 373 15.46 25.74 -27.50
C GLY A 373 15.95 26.01 -28.92
N ILE A 374 15.06 26.45 -29.81
CA ILE A 374 15.41 26.85 -31.18
C ILE A 374 16.38 28.04 -31.16
N TRP A 375 16.12 29.02 -30.28
CA TRP A 375 16.97 30.18 -30.10
C TRP A 375 18.37 29.83 -29.57
N TRP A 376 18.49 28.86 -28.66
CA TRP A 376 19.80 28.40 -28.17
C TRP A 376 20.56 27.61 -29.24
N GLY A 377 19.90 26.66 -29.92
CA GLY A 377 20.56 25.87 -30.94
C GLY A 377 19.66 24.86 -31.63
N LYS A 378 18.86 25.31 -32.62
CA LYS A 378 17.89 24.51 -33.39
C LYS A 378 18.27 23.04 -33.62
N LYS A 379 19.39 22.76 -34.30
CA LYS A 379 19.79 21.38 -34.64
C LYS A 379 20.12 20.54 -33.41
N LYS A 380 20.91 21.09 -32.49
CA LYS A 380 21.30 20.38 -31.25
C LYS A 380 20.07 20.12 -30.39
N TRP A 381 19.27 21.16 -30.16
CA TRP A 381 18.08 21.09 -29.32
C TRP A 381 17.06 20.08 -29.85
N LEU A 382 16.75 20.08 -31.14
CA LEU A 382 15.79 19.13 -31.73
C LEU A 382 16.22 17.66 -31.53
N LEU A 383 17.51 17.36 -31.66
CA LEU A 383 18.03 16.01 -31.42
C LEU A 383 17.90 15.59 -29.95
N HIS A 384 18.15 16.50 -29.01
CA HIS A 384 18.06 16.21 -27.58
C HIS A 384 16.60 16.14 -27.13
N MET A 385 15.72 16.99 -27.68
CA MET A 385 14.26 16.92 -27.51
C MET A 385 13.72 15.57 -27.98
N ALA A 386 14.09 15.15 -29.19
CA ALA A 386 13.71 13.85 -29.73
C ALA A 386 14.19 12.71 -28.82
N LEU A 387 15.46 12.73 -28.39
CA LEU A 387 16.00 11.70 -27.49
C LEU A 387 15.23 11.63 -26.16
N PHE A 388 15.03 12.78 -25.50
CA PHE A 388 14.37 12.85 -24.19
C PHE A 388 12.92 12.35 -24.27
N TYR A 389 12.14 12.93 -25.17
CA TYR A 389 10.72 12.61 -25.27
C TYR A 389 10.44 11.28 -25.94
N SER A 390 11.36 10.72 -26.73
CA SER A 390 11.21 9.34 -27.23
C SER A 390 11.32 8.34 -26.09
N ILE A 391 12.32 8.48 -25.21
CA ILE A 391 12.44 7.62 -24.00
C ILE A 391 11.21 7.81 -23.12
N PHE A 392 10.82 9.06 -22.85
CA PHE A 392 9.64 9.37 -22.05
C PHE A 392 8.38 8.74 -22.63
N ALA A 393 8.08 8.98 -23.91
CA ALA A 393 6.87 8.49 -24.56
C ALA A 393 6.83 6.96 -24.59
N VAL A 394 7.94 6.28 -24.93
CA VAL A 394 8.00 4.81 -24.98
C VAL A 394 7.64 4.21 -23.63
N PHE A 395 8.24 4.65 -22.53
CA PHE A 395 8.00 4.04 -21.23
C PHE A 395 6.65 4.43 -20.61
N TYR A 396 6.25 5.70 -20.69
CA TYR A 396 4.95 6.14 -20.15
C TYR A 396 3.77 5.61 -20.97
N SER A 397 3.96 5.35 -22.26
CA SER A 397 2.94 4.70 -23.10
C SER A 397 2.96 3.17 -23.01
N THR A 398 3.83 2.58 -22.19
CA THR A 398 4.03 1.11 -22.14
C THR A 398 4.30 0.53 -23.53
N PHE A 399 5.32 1.06 -24.21
CA PHE A 399 5.67 0.73 -25.59
C PHE A 399 4.50 0.93 -26.57
N PHE A 400 3.81 2.07 -26.45
CA PHE A 400 2.66 2.49 -27.27
C PHE A 400 1.38 1.67 -27.11
N THR A 401 1.33 0.72 -26.18
CA THR A 401 0.10 -0.04 -25.87
C THR A 401 -0.90 0.78 -25.04
N ASN A 402 -0.44 1.81 -24.32
CA ASN A 402 -1.25 2.65 -23.46
C ASN A 402 -0.88 4.14 -23.59
N PRO A 403 -1.26 4.83 -24.69
CA PRO A 403 -0.83 6.20 -24.95
C PRO A 403 -1.31 7.23 -23.91
N GLN A 404 -2.37 6.94 -23.15
CA GLN A 404 -2.88 7.83 -22.10
C GLN A 404 -1.86 8.04 -20.96
N GLY A 405 -0.97 7.08 -20.73
CA GLY A 405 0.06 7.20 -19.70
C GLY A 405 1.04 8.36 -19.94
N VAL A 406 1.22 8.81 -21.19
CA VAL A 406 2.06 10.00 -21.52
C VAL A 406 1.47 11.26 -20.89
N ALA A 407 0.15 11.45 -20.97
CA ALA A 407 -0.53 12.58 -20.32
C ALA A 407 -0.43 12.47 -18.79
N GLY A 408 -0.55 11.25 -18.26
CA GLY A 408 -0.31 10.95 -16.83
C GLY A 408 1.11 11.31 -16.37
N GLY A 409 2.13 11.11 -17.21
CA GLY A 409 3.50 11.52 -16.92
C GLY A 409 3.72 13.03 -16.96
N LEU A 410 3.16 13.73 -17.97
CA LEU A 410 3.32 15.18 -18.13
C LEU A 410 2.67 15.98 -16.98
N MET A 411 1.58 15.45 -16.42
CA MET A 411 0.76 16.14 -15.43
C MET A 411 0.69 15.34 -14.11
N GLY A 412 0.12 14.14 -14.15
CA GLY A 412 -0.16 13.32 -12.97
C GLY A 412 1.04 13.07 -12.05
N ALA A 413 2.25 12.84 -12.58
CA ALA A 413 3.45 12.56 -11.79
C ALA A 413 3.77 13.67 -10.76
N LEU A 414 3.82 14.93 -11.20
CA LEU A 414 4.09 16.07 -10.32
C LEU A 414 2.85 16.44 -9.50
N GLY A 415 1.66 16.39 -10.10
CA GLY A 415 0.39 16.68 -9.41
C GLY A 415 0.19 15.80 -8.18
N TYR A 416 0.34 14.48 -8.35
CA TYR A 416 0.23 13.50 -7.28
C TYR A 416 1.30 13.69 -6.21
N TRP A 417 2.56 13.91 -6.60
CA TRP A 417 3.63 14.19 -5.64
C TRP A 417 3.31 15.43 -4.78
N MET A 418 2.80 16.50 -5.39
CA MET A 418 2.42 17.71 -4.68
C MET A 418 1.24 17.53 -3.72
N GLU A 419 0.32 16.60 -3.99
CA GLU A 419 -0.78 16.24 -3.08
C GLU A 419 -0.28 15.39 -1.90
N GLN A 420 0.60 14.40 -2.14
CA GLN A 420 1.17 13.58 -1.07
C GLN A 420 1.90 14.41 -0.01
N GLN A 421 2.59 15.48 -0.42
CA GLN A 421 3.25 16.39 0.52
C GLN A 421 2.28 17.12 1.47
N ALA A 422 0.99 17.24 1.11
CA ALA A 422 -0.02 17.87 1.96
C ALA A 422 -0.51 16.97 3.10
N VAL A 423 -0.37 15.64 2.98
CA VAL A 423 -0.96 14.65 3.91
C VAL A 423 -0.06 14.37 5.13
N ASN A 424 1.20 14.85 5.15
CA ASN A 424 2.15 14.79 6.28
C ASN A 424 2.16 13.45 7.08
N ARG A 425 2.10 12.31 6.38
CA ARG A 425 1.91 10.96 6.95
C ARG A 425 3.01 10.49 7.92
N GLY A 426 4.14 11.20 7.99
CA GLY A 426 5.33 10.76 8.73
C GLY A 426 5.48 11.34 10.14
N GLY A 427 4.95 12.54 10.42
CA GLY A 427 5.10 13.21 11.72
C GLY A 427 6.55 13.38 12.24
N GLN A 428 7.56 13.14 11.39
CA GLN A 428 8.97 13.12 11.81
C GLN A 428 9.50 14.54 12.06
N PRO A 429 10.41 14.73 13.03
CA PRO A 429 10.95 16.04 13.35
C PRO A 429 11.87 16.59 12.24
N PHE A 430 12.13 17.90 12.28
CA PHE A 430 12.97 18.56 11.28
C PHE A 430 14.43 18.03 11.25
N TYR A 431 14.94 17.50 12.36
CA TYR A 431 16.31 16.95 12.42
C TYR A 431 16.40 15.46 12.11
N TYR A 432 15.31 14.84 11.65
CA TYR A 432 15.23 13.39 11.39
C TYR A 432 16.40 12.85 10.56
N TYR A 433 16.79 13.53 9.48
CA TYR A 433 17.94 13.07 8.69
C TYR A 433 19.28 13.39 9.33
N ALA A 434 19.48 14.66 9.71
CA ALA A 434 20.77 15.19 10.15
C ALA A 434 21.25 14.61 11.49
N LEU A 435 20.34 14.41 12.45
CA LEU A 435 20.68 14.00 13.81
C LEU A 435 20.25 12.58 14.16
N PHE A 436 19.46 11.91 13.31
CA PHE A 436 19.01 10.55 13.55
C PHE A 436 19.48 9.57 12.48
N GLN A 437 19.00 9.68 11.23
CA GLN A 437 19.33 8.72 10.18
C GLN A 437 20.83 8.70 9.83
N ILE A 438 21.44 9.86 9.60
CA ILE A 438 22.86 9.95 9.21
C ILE A 438 23.79 9.44 10.31
N PRO A 439 23.68 9.85 11.58
CA PRO A 439 24.56 9.34 12.64
C PRO A 439 24.42 7.83 12.89
N LEU A 440 23.22 7.25 12.69
CA LEU A 440 22.97 5.84 12.93
C LEU A 440 23.57 4.92 11.85
N TYR A 441 23.56 5.37 10.60
CA TYR A 441 23.89 4.50 9.45
C TYR A 441 25.03 5.00 8.58
N GLU A 442 25.22 6.32 8.44
CA GLU A 442 26.15 6.92 7.47
C GLU A 442 27.22 7.81 8.13
N PHE A 443 27.65 7.43 9.33
CA PHE A 443 28.67 8.17 10.09
C PHE A 443 30.03 8.25 9.39
N LEU A 444 30.44 7.22 8.64
CA LEU A 444 31.70 7.25 7.88
C LEU A 444 31.65 8.29 6.74
N PRO A 445 30.66 8.28 5.82
CA PRO A 445 30.51 9.33 4.83
C PRO A 445 30.29 10.72 5.44
N ALA A 446 29.58 10.83 6.57
CA ALA A 446 29.39 12.10 7.26
C ALA A 446 30.70 12.72 7.73
N PHE A 447 31.52 11.93 8.44
CA PHE A 447 32.82 12.39 8.89
C PHE A 447 33.75 12.71 7.71
N GLY A 448 33.75 11.85 6.68
CA GLY A 448 34.52 12.07 5.45
C GLY A 448 34.11 13.33 4.69
N MET A 449 32.82 13.67 4.64
CA MET A 449 32.32 14.91 4.04
C MET A 449 32.77 16.14 4.83
N LEU A 450 32.69 16.12 6.17
CA LEU A 450 33.19 17.23 7.01
C LEU A 450 34.69 17.45 6.84
N LEU A 451 35.45 16.35 6.70
CA LEU A 451 36.87 16.41 6.37
C LEU A 451 37.08 17.01 4.97
N ALA A 452 36.32 16.58 3.96
CA ALA A 452 36.38 17.12 2.61
C ALA A 452 36.13 18.64 2.61
N LEU A 453 35.09 19.10 3.31
CA LEU A 453 34.76 20.52 3.50
C LEU A 453 35.91 21.30 4.13
N THR A 454 36.49 20.77 5.20
CA THR A 454 37.60 21.40 5.92
C THR A 454 38.82 21.54 5.01
N ILE A 455 39.15 20.49 4.24
CA ILE A 455 40.25 20.52 3.28
C ILE A 455 39.94 21.52 2.15
N ALA A 456 38.73 21.50 1.59
CA ALA A 456 38.29 22.42 0.54
C ALA A 456 38.49 23.88 0.94
N TRP A 457 38.06 24.21 2.16
CA TRP A 457 38.13 25.55 2.72
C TRP A 457 39.57 25.98 2.96
N VAL A 458 40.35 25.18 3.69
CA VAL A 458 41.73 25.51 4.08
C VAL A 458 42.67 25.55 2.87
N LYS A 459 42.45 24.70 1.88
CA LYS A 459 43.31 24.58 0.69
C LYS A 459 42.76 25.29 -0.55
N ARG A 460 41.59 25.95 -0.44
CA ARG A 460 40.89 26.61 -1.55
C ARG A 460 40.66 25.67 -2.75
N LEU A 461 40.34 24.40 -2.48
CA LEU A 461 40.15 23.34 -3.48
C LEU A 461 38.68 23.16 -3.92
N TRP A 462 37.89 24.23 -3.90
CA TRP A 462 36.49 24.22 -4.36
C TRP A 462 36.38 24.00 -5.88
N GLN A 463 37.39 24.43 -6.63
CA GLN A 463 37.54 24.17 -8.05
C GLN A 463 38.94 23.61 -8.31
N ALA A 464 39.00 22.46 -8.98
CA ALA A 464 40.24 21.74 -9.27
C ALA A 464 40.72 21.99 -10.69
N ALA A 465 42.04 21.94 -10.90
CA ALA A 465 42.62 21.99 -12.24
C ALA A 465 42.21 20.74 -13.06
N PRO A 466 41.99 20.86 -14.39
CA PRO A 466 41.59 19.74 -15.24
C PRO A 466 42.50 18.52 -15.10
N GLY A 467 41.92 17.36 -14.79
CA GLY A 467 42.67 16.11 -14.57
C GLY A 467 43.55 16.04 -13.33
N GLN A 468 43.56 17.08 -12.49
CA GLN A 468 44.33 17.13 -11.24
C GLN A 468 43.38 17.42 -10.05
N PRO A 469 42.74 16.39 -9.48
CA PRO A 469 41.63 16.55 -8.53
C PRO A 469 41.98 17.23 -7.21
N PHE A 470 43.27 17.44 -6.93
CA PHE A 470 43.79 17.98 -5.68
C PHE A 470 44.69 19.20 -5.90
N ALA A 471 44.75 19.74 -7.13
CA ALA A 471 45.44 20.97 -7.45
C ALA A 471 44.41 22.10 -7.62
N PRO A 472 44.63 23.29 -7.04
CA PRO A 472 43.73 24.42 -7.21
C PRO A 472 43.72 24.85 -8.69
N GLY A 473 42.55 25.20 -9.22
CA GLY A 473 42.46 25.79 -10.55
C GLY A 473 43.08 27.20 -10.56
N ASN A 474 44.28 27.36 -11.12
CA ASN A 474 44.86 28.68 -11.42
C ASN A 474 44.21 29.28 -12.68
N MET A 475 44.02 30.61 -12.69
CA MET A 475 43.31 31.35 -13.73
C MET A 475 44.14 31.66 -14.98
N ASP A 476 45.47 31.52 -14.93
CA ASP A 476 46.36 32.25 -15.85
C ASP A 476 47.07 31.40 -16.93
N GLU A 477 46.91 30.07 -16.98
CA GLU A 477 47.61 29.26 -18.00
C GLU A 477 46.75 28.21 -18.72
N LEU A 478 47.02 28.10 -20.03
CA LEU A 478 46.32 27.33 -21.06
C LEU A 478 46.20 25.84 -20.72
N ALA A 479 44.96 25.32 -20.71
CA ALA A 479 44.52 24.06 -21.36
C ALA A 479 43.09 23.57 -20.96
N GLY A 480 42.32 24.28 -20.11
CA GLY A 480 40.94 23.88 -19.80
C GLY A 480 40.24 24.70 -18.71
N GLN A 481 38.91 24.53 -18.57
CA GLN A 481 38.12 25.22 -17.54
C GLN A 481 38.27 24.51 -16.18
N PRO A 482 38.41 25.25 -15.06
CA PRO A 482 38.50 24.66 -13.73
C PRO A 482 37.21 23.91 -13.39
N VAL A 483 37.34 22.73 -12.80
CA VAL A 483 36.24 21.79 -12.60
C VAL A 483 35.71 21.92 -11.16
N PRO A 484 34.42 22.23 -10.95
CA PRO A 484 33.87 22.47 -9.62
C PRO A 484 33.48 21.16 -8.91
N THR A 485 34.36 20.16 -8.90
CA THR A 485 34.09 18.80 -8.40
C THR A 485 33.52 18.83 -6.98
N LEU A 486 34.28 19.38 -6.04
CA LEU A 486 33.89 19.35 -4.63
C LEU A 486 32.76 20.33 -4.35
N ALA A 487 32.74 21.49 -5.03
CA ALA A 487 31.61 22.43 -4.94
C ALA A 487 30.29 21.77 -5.35
N LEU A 488 30.26 21.02 -6.46
CA LEU A 488 29.07 20.29 -6.92
C LEU A 488 28.65 19.20 -5.93
N ILE A 489 29.58 18.33 -5.52
CA ILE A 489 29.28 17.21 -4.62
C ILE A 489 28.76 17.72 -3.26
N ILE A 490 29.42 18.73 -2.68
CA ILE A 490 29.01 19.35 -1.42
C ILE A 490 27.67 20.05 -1.55
N PHE A 491 27.48 20.85 -2.61
CA PHE A 491 26.18 21.48 -2.88
C PHE A 491 25.08 20.43 -2.98
N TRP A 492 25.35 19.30 -3.65
CA TRP A 492 24.39 18.22 -3.80
C TRP A 492 24.01 17.59 -2.46
N ALA A 493 25.00 17.29 -1.60
CA ALA A 493 24.76 16.74 -0.28
C ALA A 493 23.92 17.69 0.59
N PHE A 494 24.30 18.98 0.66
CA PHE A 494 23.57 19.97 1.46
C PHE A 494 22.17 20.25 0.92
N SER A 495 22.03 20.45 -0.39
CA SER A 495 20.72 20.71 -0.99
C SER A 495 19.79 19.50 -0.87
N SER A 496 20.31 18.27 -0.93
CA SER A 496 19.53 17.05 -0.66
C SER A 496 19.06 17.01 0.79
N LEU A 497 19.97 17.25 1.74
CA LEU A 497 19.61 17.31 3.15
C LEU A 497 18.51 18.34 3.42
N LEU A 498 18.63 19.55 2.87
CA LEU A 498 17.62 20.60 3.03
C LEU A 498 16.29 20.24 2.36
N ALA A 499 16.31 19.78 1.11
CA ALA A 499 15.11 19.48 0.33
C ALA A 499 14.27 18.39 1.01
N PHE A 500 14.89 17.27 1.41
CA PHE A 500 14.17 16.18 2.06
C PHE A 500 13.79 16.49 3.51
N THR A 501 14.55 17.32 4.21
CA THR A 501 14.17 17.83 5.54
C THR A 501 12.91 18.70 5.47
N TYR A 502 12.78 19.52 4.43
CA TYR A 502 11.61 20.39 4.24
C TYR A 502 10.40 19.65 3.66
N ALA A 503 10.60 18.57 2.91
CA ALA A 503 9.51 17.73 2.42
C ALA A 503 8.58 17.31 3.57
N GLY A 504 7.27 17.40 3.34
CA GLY A 504 6.22 16.98 4.26
C GLY A 504 6.29 15.47 4.52
N GLU A 505 6.57 14.66 3.51
CA GLU A 505 6.81 13.23 3.69
C GLU A 505 8.29 12.96 4.04
N LYS A 506 8.56 12.59 5.29
CA LYS A 506 9.91 12.23 5.77
C LYS A 506 10.01 10.73 5.99
N MET A 507 10.87 10.07 5.22
CA MET A 507 10.97 8.62 5.15
C MET A 507 12.43 8.15 5.11
N PRO A 508 12.79 7.01 5.72
CA PRO A 508 14.17 6.55 5.80
C PRO A 508 14.88 6.47 4.45
N TRP A 509 14.21 5.96 3.41
CA TRP A 509 14.81 5.73 2.09
C TRP A 509 15.31 7.00 1.40
N LEU A 510 14.73 8.16 1.73
CA LEU A 510 15.16 9.45 1.16
C LEU A 510 16.57 9.83 1.60
N THR A 511 17.09 9.23 2.67
CA THR A 511 18.47 9.41 3.12
C THR A 511 19.48 8.94 2.07
N ILE A 512 19.11 8.02 1.17
CA ILE A 512 20.01 7.55 0.10
C ILE A 512 20.47 8.69 -0.82
N HIS A 513 19.59 9.68 -1.05
CA HIS A 513 19.89 10.86 -1.86
C HIS A 513 20.89 11.81 -1.16
N ILE A 514 20.98 11.72 0.16
CA ILE A 514 21.91 12.49 0.98
C ILE A 514 23.24 11.73 1.10
N ALA A 515 23.18 10.42 1.35
CA ALA A 515 24.35 9.55 1.51
C ALA A 515 25.20 9.44 0.23
N MET A 516 24.58 9.37 -0.95
CA MET A 516 25.28 9.25 -2.25
C MET A 516 26.37 10.32 -2.46
N PRO A 517 26.07 11.63 -2.41
CA PRO A 517 27.09 12.66 -2.56
C PRO A 517 28.05 12.73 -1.35
N MET A 518 27.60 12.37 -0.15
CA MET A 518 28.49 12.28 1.03
C MET A 518 29.60 11.24 0.84
N ILE A 519 29.26 10.08 0.27
CA ILE A 519 30.22 9.02 -0.05
C ILE A 519 31.27 9.53 -1.06
N LEU A 520 30.83 10.25 -2.11
CA LEU A 520 31.75 10.84 -3.08
C LEU A 520 32.68 11.89 -2.44
N ALA A 521 32.16 12.73 -1.55
CA ALA A 521 32.96 13.72 -0.81
C ALA A 521 33.99 13.04 0.11
N ALA A 522 33.56 12.01 0.85
CA ALA A 522 34.44 11.22 1.70
C ALA A 522 35.54 10.51 0.90
N GLY A 523 35.18 9.92 -0.25
CA GLY A 523 36.14 9.34 -1.19
C GLY A 523 37.18 10.36 -1.67
N TRP A 524 36.75 11.58 -2.02
CA TRP A 524 37.67 12.67 -2.38
C TRP A 524 38.64 12.99 -1.24
N ALA A 525 38.16 13.13 0.00
CA ALA A 525 39.00 13.42 1.16
C ALA A 525 40.04 12.34 1.43
N VAL A 526 39.64 11.06 1.34
CA VAL A 526 40.56 9.93 1.44
C VAL A 526 41.60 9.97 0.32
N GLY A 527 41.17 10.23 -0.91
CA GLY A 527 42.09 10.39 -2.04
C GLY A 527 43.14 11.49 -1.82
N TRP A 528 42.74 12.62 -1.23
CA TRP A 528 43.66 13.71 -0.87
C TRP A 528 44.66 13.30 0.20
N LEU A 529 44.23 12.52 1.21
CA LEU A 529 45.11 12.00 2.26
C LEU A 529 46.18 11.03 1.69
N PHE A 530 45.82 10.25 0.66
CA PHE A 530 46.68 9.24 0.02
C PHE A 530 47.59 9.78 -1.09
N GLN A 531 47.53 11.05 -1.45
CA GLN A 531 48.36 11.65 -2.52
C GLN A 531 49.89 11.68 -2.21
N TRP A 532 50.31 11.04 -1.12
CA TRP A 532 51.66 11.03 -0.54
C TRP A 532 52.68 10.09 -1.23
N GLY A 533 52.24 9.28 -2.21
CA GLY A 533 53.09 8.27 -2.87
C GLY A 533 54.05 8.81 -3.92
N SER A 534 55.21 9.33 -3.49
CA SER A 534 56.50 9.28 -4.25
C SER A 534 57.73 9.69 -3.42
N ARG A 535 57.57 10.23 -2.20
CA ARG A 535 58.70 10.61 -1.33
C ARG A 535 58.61 9.91 0.03
N PHE A 536 58.85 8.61 0.01
CA PHE A 536 59.19 7.82 1.21
C PHE A 536 60.70 7.90 1.53
N GLU A 537 61.40 8.88 0.96
CA GLU A 537 62.84 9.03 1.12
C GLU A 537 63.15 9.91 2.35
N HIS A 538 63.47 9.21 3.45
CA HIS A 538 64.43 9.60 4.49
C HIS A 538 64.18 10.82 5.40
N HIS A 539 62.94 11.28 5.64
CA HIS A 539 62.69 12.33 6.64
C HIS A 539 61.85 11.87 7.85
N ALA A 540 62.26 12.32 9.05
CA ALA A 540 61.53 12.17 10.30
C ALA A 540 60.06 12.64 10.16
N TRP A 541 59.13 11.90 10.76
CA TRP A 541 57.70 12.20 10.65
C TRP A 541 57.37 13.51 11.37
N GLY A 542 56.85 14.49 10.63
CA GLY A 542 56.26 15.70 11.24
C GLY A 542 54.86 15.45 11.79
N TRP A 543 54.37 16.36 12.64
CA TRP A 543 53.05 16.27 13.27
C TRP A 543 51.89 16.19 12.24
N ARG A 544 52.05 16.80 11.06
CA ARG A 544 51.03 16.77 9.99
C ARG A 544 50.87 15.37 9.40
N GLN A 545 51.96 14.62 9.28
CA GLN A 545 51.97 13.24 8.81
C GLN A 545 51.29 12.34 9.84
N VAL A 546 51.62 12.51 11.13
CA VAL A 546 50.95 11.81 12.23
C VAL A 546 49.44 12.06 12.20
N LEU A 547 49.00 13.31 12.07
CA LEU A 547 47.58 13.66 12.00
C LEU A 547 46.86 12.98 10.83
N ARG A 548 47.49 12.89 9.65
CA ARG A 548 46.91 12.19 8.48
C ARG A 548 46.75 10.69 8.75
N VAL A 549 47.77 10.04 9.31
CA VAL A 549 47.72 8.61 9.66
C VAL A 549 46.65 8.35 10.72
N VAL A 550 46.57 9.17 11.77
CA VAL A 550 45.52 9.09 12.79
C VAL A 550 44.14 9.26 12.16
N THR A 551 43.98 10.21 11.24
CA THR A 551 42.71 10.43 10.53
C THR A 551 42.33 9.21 9.68
N LEU A 552 43.27 8.60 8.96
CA LEU A 552 43.05 7.36 8.21
C LEU A 552 42.71 6.18 9.13
N LEU A 553 43.33 6.08 10.30
CA LEU A 553 43.03 5.06 11.30
C LEU A 553 41.60 5.22 11.84
N VAL A 554 41.19 6.45 12.17
CA VAL A 554 39.81 6.75 12.57
C VAL A 554 38.83 6.38 11.47
N LEU A 555 39.08 6.78 10.22
CA LEU A 555 38.24 6.40 9.08
C LEU A 555 38.17 4.89 8.88
N SER A 556 39.25 4.15 9.13
CA SER A 556 39.29 2.70 9.03
C SER A 556 38.46 2.02 10.13
N LEU A 557 38.53 2.52 11.37
CA LEU A 557 37.68 2.05 12.47
C LEU A 557 36.20 2.31 12.19
N LEU A 558 35.88 3.50 11.66
CA LEU A 558 34.52 3.81 11.22
C LEU A 558 34.09 2.86 10.09
N ALA A 559 34.95 2.54 9.12
CA ALA A 559 34.62 1.58 8.08
C ALA A 559 34.28 0.18 8.63
N VAL A 560 35.00 -0.31 9.64
CA VAL A 560 34.67 -1.59 10.30
C VAL A 560 33.29 -1.53 10.96
N LEU A 561 32.99 -0.44 11.67
CA LEU A 561 31.67 -0.23 12.25
C LEU A 561 30.58 -0.14 11.16
N THR A 562 30.85 0.53 10.05
CA THR A 562 29.92 0.65 8.92
C THR A 562 29.63 -0.72 8.29
N VAL A 563 30.66 -1.56 8.09
CA VAL A 563 30.48 -2.95 7.63
C VAL A 563 29.58 -3.73 8.58
N ARG A 564 29.82 -3.65 9.89
CA ARG A 564 28.99 -4.32 10.90
C ARG A 564 27.53 -3.85 10.82
N THR A 565 27.30 -2.55 10.76
CA THR A 565 25.95 -1.97 10.68
C THR A 565 25.25 -2.40 9.38
N ALA A 566 25.94 -2.34 8.25
CA ALA A 566 25.39 -2.74 6.95
C ALA A 566 25.06 -4.23 6.91
N PHE A 567 25.95 -5.09 7.43
CA PHE A 567 25.73 -6.53 7.47
C PHE A 567 24.53 -6.90 8.36
N ARG A 568 24.44 -6.32 9.56
CA ARG A 568 23.30 -6.54 10.46
C ARG A 568 22.00 -6.09 9.81
N ALA A 569 21.95 -4.90 9.24
CA ALA A 569 20.72 -4.39 8.63
C ALA A 569 20.28 -5.19 7.40
N ALA A 570 21.22 -5.65 6.57
CA ALA A 570 20.89 -6.30 5.30
C ALA A 570 20.70 -7.83 5.41
N TYR A 571 21.37 -8.53 6.33
CA TYR A 571 21.38 -10.01 6.36
C TYR A 571 20.91 -10.63 7.68
N ILE A 572 20.79 -9.86 8.77
CA ILE A 572 20.36 -10.40 10.07
C ILE A 572 19.00 -9.83 10.46
N ASN A 573 18.87 -8.50 10.44
CA ASN A 573 17.72 -7.77 10.98
C ASN A 573 16.71 -7.34 9.91
N TYR A 574 16.78 -7.86 8.68
CA TYR A 574 16.04 -7.29 7.53
C TYR A 574 14.51 -7.41 7.63
N ASP A 575 14.00 -8.40 8.36
CA ASP A 575 12.57 -8.61 8.68
C ASP A 575 12.23 -8.25 10.13
N PHE A 576 13.23 -7.84 10.93
CA PHE A 576 13.03 -7.43 12.31
C PHE A 576 12.75 -5.93 12.41
N PRO A 577 11.88 -5.49 13.34
CA PRO A 577 11.51 -4.08 13.55
C PRO A 577 12.65 -3.20 14.07
N LEU A 578 13.81 -3.81 14.28
CA LEU A 578 14.94 -3.21 14.97
C LEU A 578 15.63 -2.17 14.08
N GLU A 579 15.52 -2.26 12.76
CA GLU A 579 16.15 -1.30 11.87
C GLU A 579 15.18 -0.18 11.47
N TYR A 580 15.68 1.06 11.45
CA TYR A 580 14.93 2.22 11.01
C TYR A 580 14.88 2.39 9.48
N LEU A 581 15.45 1.44 8.73
CA LEU A 581 15.58 1.54 7.27
C LEU A 581 14.27 1.21 6.52
N VAL A 582 13.23 0.68 7.17
CA VAL A 582 11.94 0.46 6.48
C VAL A 582 10.84 1.09 7.31
N TYR A 583 9.98 1.84 6.63
CA TYR A 583 8.85 2.51 7.24
C TYR A 583 7.77 1.51 7.68
N ALA A 584 7.49 0.47 6.90
CA ALA A 584 6.62 -0.65 7.26
C ALA A 584 7.34 -1.97 6.97
N HIS A 585 7.88 -2.63 8.00
CA HIS A 585 8.51 -3.94 7.85
C HIS A 585 7.43 -5.00 7.73
N ALA A 586 7.49 -5.83 6.69
CA ALA A 586 6.84 -7.13 6.77
C ALA A 586 7.61 -7.96 7.81
N ALA A 587 6.87 -8.59 8.73
CA ALA A 587 7.46 -9.56 9.65
C ALA A 587 7.72 -10.88 8.90
N ASP A 588 8.31 -11.86 9.58
CA ASP A 588 8.57 -13.21 9.07
C ASP A 588 7.31 -14.08 8.94
N GLY A 589 6.29 -13.82 9.76
CA GLY A 589 5.02 -14.55 9.81
C GLY A 589 4.36 -14.86 8.44
N PRO A 590 4.31 -13.93 7.46
CA PRO A 590 3.75 -14.23 6.15
C PRO A 590 4.49 -15.30 5.34
N LYS A 591 5.81 -15.43 5.50
CA LYS A 591 6.56 -16.50 4.84
C LYS A 591 6.42 -17.84 5.55
N ILE A 592 6.37 -17.81 6.88
CA ILE A 592 6.10 -19.01 7.69
C ILE A 592 4.73 -19.57 7.30
N LEU A 593 3.68 -18.75 7.35
CA LEU A 593 2.34 -19.18 6.97
C LEU A 593 2.23 -19.57 5.49
N LEU A 594 2.91 -18.88 4.57
CA LEU A 594 2.97 -19.31 3.16
C LEU A 594 3.55 -20.71 3.01
N SER A 595 4.64 -21.02 3.72
CA SER A 595 5.27 -22.35 3.65
C SER A 595 4.35 -23.44 4.20
N GLU A 596 3.62 -23.15 5.27
CA GLU A 596 2.60 -24.05 5.82
C GLU A 596 1.44 -24.26 4.83
N ILE A 597 0.92 -23.19 4.23
CA ILE A 597 -0.13 -23.27 3.21
C ILE A 597 0.32 -24.10 2.01
N GLU A 598 1.55 -23.90 1.51
CA GLU A 598 2.08 -24.65 0.39
C GLU A 598 2.25 -26.15 0.72
N GLU A 599 2.75 -26.46 1.91
CA GLU A 599 2.90 -27.84 2.39
C GLU A 599 1.53 -28.53 2.51
N ILE A 600 0.54 -27.87 3.12
CA ILE A 600 -0.83 -28.37 3.23
C ILE A 600 -1.42 -28.58 1.83
N SER A 601 -1.26 -27.61 0.92
CA SER A 601 -1.80 -27.66 -0.44
C SER A 601 -1.26 -28.85 -1.22
N ARG A 602 0.06 -29.05 -1.22
CA ARG A 602 0.70 -30.15 -1.94
C ARG A 602 0.30 -31.50 -1.38
N ARG A 603 0.13 -31.63 -0.06
CA ARG A 603 -0.29 -32.89 0.59
C ARG A 603 -1.75 -33.23 0.34
N THR A 604 -2.63 -32.23 0.29
CA THR A 604 -4.08 -32.44 0.19
C THR A 604 -4.59 -32.45 -1.24
N THR A 605 -3.94 -31.71 -2.15
CA THR A 605 -4.40 -31.55 -3.54
C THR A 605 -3.41 -32.07 -4.59
N GLY A 606 -2.16 -32.39 -4.20
CA GLY A 606 -1.08 -32.73 -5.14
C GLY A 606 -0.47 -31.52 -5.85
N GLY A 607 -0.98 -30.30 -5.59
CA GLY A 607 -0.59 -29.07 -6.27
C GLY A 607 -0.76 -27.82 -5.40
N LEU A 608 -1.17 -26.71 -6.02
CA LEU A 608 -1.49 -25.44 -5.35
C LEU A 608 -3.01 -25.17 -5.33
N ASP A 609 -3.83 -26.20 -5.53
CA ASP A 609 -5.28 -26.08 -5.75
C ASP A 609 -6.10 -25.88 -4.47
N ILE A 610 -5.46 -25.82 -3.31
CA ILE A 610 -6.15 -25.56 -2.05
C ILE A 610 -6.89 -24.20 -2.10
N VAL A 611 -8.07 -24.16 -1.49
CA VAL A 611 -8.84 -22.92 -1.34
C VAL A 611 -8.28 -22.15 -0.15
N VAL A 612 -7.61 -21.02 -0.43
CA VAL A 612 -7.09 -20.08 0.59
C VAL A 612 -7.88 -18.78 0.50
N ALA A 613 -8.44 -18.33 1.60
CA ALA A 613 -9.07 -17.04 1.70
C ALA A 613 -8.21 -16.06 2.51
N TYR A 614 -8.17 -14.80 2.10
CA TYR A 614 -7.48 -13.76 2.85
C TYR A 614 -8.17 -12.40 2.70
N ASP A 615 -8.12 -11.59 3.77
CA ASP A 615 -8.79 -10.28 3.78
C ASP A 615 -7.98 -9.14 3.11
N ASN A 616 -8.62 -7.98 2.93
CA ASN A 616 -7.96 -6.81 2.33
C ASN A 616 -6.79 -6.25 3.15
N ASN A 617 -6.79 -6.42 4.48
CA ASN A 617 -5.75 -5.90 5.35
C ASN A 617 -4.49 -6.78 5.32
N VAL A 618 -4.64 -8.09 5.09
CA VAL A 618 -3.53 -9.02 4.91
C VAL A 618 -3.14 -9.23 3.44
N ARG A 619 -3.91 -8.67 2.49
CA ARG A 619 -3.62 -8.68 1.04
C ARG A 619 -2.15 -8.41 0.74
N TYR A 620 -1.50 -7.53 1.48
CA TYR A 620 -0.07 -7.32 1.39
C TYR A 620 0.60 -8.11 2.53
N PRO A 621 1.28 -9.25 2.26
CA PRO A 621 1.89 -9.66 0.98
C PRO A 621 1.19 -10.79 0.20
N TYR A 622 0.04 -11.30 0.66
CA TYR A 622 -0.59 -12.48 0.05
C TYR A 622 -1.07 -12.31 -1.39
N TRP A 623 -1.24 -11.10 -1.89
CA TRP A 623 -1.50 -10.84 -3.30
C TRP A 623 -0.39 -11.39 -4.19
N TRP A 624 0.87 -11.20 -3.78
CA TRP A 624 2.03 -11.79 -4.44
C TRP A 624 2.14 -13.28 -4.19
N TYR A 625 2.05 -13.72 -2.93
CA TYR A 625 2.30 -15.12 -2.61
C TYR A 625 1.20 -16.08 -3.08
N MET A 626 -0.03 -15.60 -3.22
CA MET A 626 -1.16 -16.40 -3.69
C MET A 626 -1.34 -16.36 -5.21
N ARG A 627 -0.49 -15.66 -5.97
CA ARG A 627 -0.66 -15.46 -7.42
C ARG A 627 -0.76 -16.76 -8.25
N HIS A 628 -0.17 -17.85 -7.78
CA HIS A 628 -0.22 -19.17 -8.43
C HIS A 628 -1.30 -20.10 -7.87
N TYR A 629 -2.07 -19.66 -6.86
CA TYR A 629 -3.17 -20.42 -6.30
C TYR A 629 -4.45 -20.12 -7.11
N PRO A 630 -4.98 -21.08 -7.87
CA PRO A 630 -6.12 -20.85 -8.76
C PRO A 630 -7.42 -20.60 -8.00
N ASN A 631 -7.55 -21.20 -6.81
CA ASN A 631 -8.76 -21.17 -5.99
C ASN A 631 -8.69 -20.18 -4.82
N ARG A 632 -7.80 -19.18 -4.90
CA ARG A 632 -7.68 -18.15 -3.86
C ARG A 632 -8.93 -17.27 -3.78
N ILE A 633 -9.24 -16.77 -2.58
CA ILE A 633 -10.36 -15.86 -2.32
C ILE A 633 -9.81 -14.61 -1.63
N ASP A 634 -9.71 -13.49 -2.36
CA ASP A 634 -9.43 -12.17 -1.79
C ASP A 634 -10.78 -11.55 -1.41
N PHE A 635 -11.17 -11.67 -0.14
CA PHE A 635 -12.41 -11.09 0.35
C PHE A 635 -12.12 -9.71 0.94
N ALA A 636 -12.97 -8.72 0.64
CA ALA A 636 -12.69 -7.34 1.04
C ALA A 636 -12.71 -7.18 2.57
N THR A 637 -13.88 -6.96 3.16
CA THR A 637 -14.03 -6.67 4.60
C THR A 637 -15.20 -7.39 5.26
N GLU A 638 -16.16 -7.89 4.47
CA GLU A 638 -17.36 -8.55 4.96
C GLU A 638 -17.22 -10.06 4.72
N PRO A 639 -16.92 -10.86 5.77
CA PRO A 639 -16.84 -12.31 5.63
C PRO A 639 -18.24 -12.88 5.38
N THR A 640 -18.34 -13.77 4.40
CA THR A 640 -19.58 -14.50 4.08
C THR A 640 -19.43 -15.97 4.45
N ARG A 641 -20.55 -16.70 4.48
CA ARG A 641 -20.54 -18.16 4.72
C ARG A 641 -19.73 -18.94 3.69
N ASP A 642 -19.59 -18.43 2.46
CA ASP A 642 -18.77 -19.05 1.42
C ASP A 642 -17.33 -19.27 1.84
N LEU A 643 -16.82 -18.53 2.82
CA LEU A 643 -15.47 -18.71 3.36
C LEU A 643 -15.30 -20.07 4.07
N GLN A 644 -16.36 -20.75 4.52
CA GLN A 644 -16.28 -22.09 5.11
C GLN A 644 -15.74 -23.16 4.13
N ARG A 645 -15.80 -22.89 2.82
CA ARG A 645 -15.17 -23.76 1.81
C ARG A 645 -13.65 -23.64 1.78
N ALA A 646 -13.09 -22.55 2.32
CA ALA A 646 -11.65 -22.34 2.37
C ALA A 646 -11.02 -23.24 3.44
N ALA A 647 -9.98 -23.96 3.05
CA ALA A 647 -9.20 -24.77 3.97
C ALA A 647 -8.38 -23.90 4.93
N VAL A 648 -7.93 -22.74 4.42
CA VAL A 648 -7.18 -21.74 5.19
C VAL A 648 -7.82 -20.37 5.02
N ILE A 649 -8.11 -19.67 6.11
CA ILE A 649 -8.61 -18.29 6.12
C ILE A 649 -7.63 -17.41 6.89
N VAL A 650 -7.16 -16.33 6.29
CA VAL A 650 -6.20 -15.39 6.91
C VAL A 650 -6.85 -14.02 7.08
N VAL A 651 -6.89 -13.50 8.30
CA VAL A 651 -7.51 -12.20 8.62
C VAL A 651 -6.61 -11.32 9.46
N SER A 652 -6.81 -10.00 9.40
CA SER A 652 -6.21 -9.05 10.33
C SER A 652 -7.03 -8.94 11.62
N GLU A 653 -6.42 -8.33 12.65
CA GLU A 653 -7.04 -8.11 13.97
C GLU A 653 -8.42 -7.46 13.91
N GLU A 654 -8.63 -6.55 12.96
CA GLU A 654 -9.90 -5.84 12.76
C GLU A 654 -11.07 -6.77 12.40
N ASN A 655 -10.78 -7.93 11.82
CA ASN A 655 -11.77 -8.89 11.35
C ASN A 655 -11.92 -10.12 12.27
N TYR A 656 -11.20 -10.19 13.40
CA TYR A 656 -11.27 -11.33 14.32
C TYR A 656 -12.69 -11.57 14.86
N GLY A 657 -13.38 -10.50 15.26
CA GLY A 657 -14.77 -10.60 15.72
C GLY A 657 -15.75 -10.98 14.61
N LYS A 658 -15.49 -10.51 13.38
CA LYS A 658 -16.38 -10.75 12.23
C LYS A 658 -16.28 -12.18 11.70
N ILE A 659 -15.08 -12.77 11.72
CA ILE A 659 -14.86 -14.12 11.19
C ILE A 659 -15.30 -15.22 12.16
N ALA A 660 -15.46 -14.91 13.45
CA ALA A 660 -15.78 -15.89 14.49
C ALA A 660 -17.04 -16.71 14.18
N SER A 661 -18.08 -16.08 13.61
CA SER A 661 -19.33 -16.73 13.21
C SER A 661 -19.19 -17.64 11.97
N VAL A 662 -18.14 -17.45 11.16
CA VAL A 662 -17.84 -18.26 9.96
C VAL A 662 -17.03 -19.49 10.34
N VAL A 663 -15.96 -19.31 11.10
CA VAL A 663 -15.01 -20.39 11.46
C VAL A 663 -15.56 -21.32 12.54
N ARG A 664 -16.22 -20.76 13.57
CA ARG A 664 -16.80 -21.50 14.71
C ARG A 664 -15.82 -22.54 15.27
N GLU A 665 -16.32 -23.71 15.64
CA GLU A 665 -15.52 -24.85 16.14
C GLU A 665 -14.85 -25.68 15.03
N ASN A 666 -14.98 -25.32 13.75
CA ASN A 666 -14.48 -26.15 12.64
C ASN A 666 -13.02 -25.86 12.27
N TYR A 667 -12.40 -24.83 12.85
CA TYR A 667 -11.04 -24.39 12.51
C TYR A 667 -10.14 -24.32 13.76
N VAL A 668 -8.85 -24.55 13.55
CA VAL A 668 -7.78 -24.28 14.53
C VAL A 668 -7.16 -22.92 14.21
N GLN A 669 -6.82 -22.15 15.25
CA GLN A 669 -6.35 -20.77 15.12
C GLN A 669 -4.83 -20.69 15.36
N PHE A 670 -4.14 -19.92 14.52
CA PHE A 670 -2.71 -19.63 14.64
C PHE A 670 -2.48 -18.13 14.49
N ASP A 671 -1.86 -17.51 15.49
CA ASP A 671 -1.53 -16.09 15.45
C ASP A 671 -0.13 -15.88 14.91
N PHE A 672 -0.05 -15.05 13.88
CA PHE A 672 1.18 -14.66 13.25
C PHE A 672 1.34 -13.16 13.28
N MET A 673 2.59 -12.79 13.11
CA MET A 673 2.94 -11.42 13.00
C MET A 673 2.98 -10.98 11.55
N ARG A 674 2.31 -9.86 11.23
CA ARG A 674 2.17 -9.41 9.83
C ARG A 674 3.12 -8.29 9.46
N MET A 675 3.06 -7.15 10.18
CA MET A 675 3.88 -5.97 9.87
C MET A 675 4.20 -5.13 11.09
N TRP A 676 5.45 -4.68 11.24
CA TRP A 676 5.89 -3.83 12.37
C TRP A 676 6.47 -2.50 11.88
N TRP A 677 6.36 -1.48 12.73
CA TRP A 677 7.01 -0.20 12.53
C TRP A 677 8.10 0.01 13.59
N PRO A 678 9.28 0.51 13.21
CA PRO A 678 10.35 0.76 14.16
C PRO A 678 9.95 1.86 15.17
N ASN A 679 10.35 1.74 16.44
CA ASN A 679 10.03 2.67 17.51
C ASN A 679 10.94 3.88 17.38
N GLN A 680 10.46 4.87 16.66
CA GLN A 680 11.21 6.07 16.30
C GLN A 680 11.17 7.17 17.37
N ASP A 681 10.35 7.00 18.42
CA ASP A 681 10.05 8.07 19.37
C ASP A 681 10.55 7.79 20.81
N TYR A 682 11.62 7.00 20.96
CA TYR A 682 12.22 6.78 22.28
C TYR A 682 12.74 8.09 22.91
N TRP A 683 13.07 9.11 22.11
CA TRP A 683 13.38 10.44 22.63
C TRP A 683 12.15 11.33 22.87
N SER A 684 10.93 10.91 22.50
CA SER A 684 9.69 11.69 22.64
C SER A 684 9.76 13.09 22.02
N LEU A 685 10.26 13.12 20.80
CA LEU A 685 10.82 14.31 20.15
C LEU A 685 9.88 14.90 19.09
N LYS A 686 8.76 14.24 18.83
CA LYS A 686 7.70 14.74 17.94
C LYS A 686 7.11 16.04 18.46
N TRP A 687 6.72 16.91 17.52
CA TRP A 687 6.09 18.18 17.85
C TRP A 687 4.84 17.97 18.71
N ASP A 688 3.97 17.03 18.33
CA ASP A 688 2.73 16.75 19.05
C ASP A 688 2.98 16.15 20.44
N SER A 689 3.98 15.28 20.59
CA SER A 689 4.38 14.72 21.89
C SER A 689 4.86 15.83 22.84
N ILE A 690 5.73 16.72 22.36
CA ILE A 690 6.24 17.86 23.15
C ILE A 690 5.15 18.90 23.40
N ALA A 691 4.26 19.13 22.43
CA ALA A 691 3.12 20.04 22.56
C ALA A 691 2.12 19.49 23.59
N ALA A 692 1.85 18.18 23.59
CA ALA A 692 0.99 17.53 24.57
C ALA A 692 1.58 17.62 25.98
N GLU A 693 2.88 17.34 26.15
CA GLU A 693 3.59 17.52 27.42
C GLU A 693 3.52 18.98 27.91
N ARG A 694 3.76 19.93 27.00
CA ARG A 694 3.64 21.37 27.29
C ARG A 694 2.21 21.75 27.70
N ASN A 695 1.21 21.31 26.96
CA ASN A 695 -0.19 21.66 27.21
C ASN A 695 -0.70 21.01 28.51
N ALA A 696 -0.21 19.81 28.85
CA ALA A 696 -0.46 19.21 30.15
C ALA A 696 0.15 20.04 31.30
N ALA A 697 1.29 20.71 31.09
CA ALA A 697 1.91 21.58 32.08
C ALA A 697 1.31 22.99 32.15
N LEU A 698 0.74 23.51 31.05
CA LEU A 698 0.26 24.90 30.93
C LEU A 698 -1.28 25.05 30.92
N GLY A 699 -2.04 23.97 30.76
CA GLY A 699 -3.50 23.99 30.62
C GLY A 699 -3.99 24.12 29.17
N GLN A 700 -5.31 23.96 28.94
CA GLN A 700 -5.92 23.90 27.60
C GLN A 700 -5.89 25.23 26.81
N ASP A 701 -5.65 26.37 27.47
CA ASP A 701 -5.62 27.71 26.84
C ASP A 701 -4.21 28.14 26.37
N ALA A 702 -3.26 27.22 26.29
CA ALA A 702 -1.89 27.54 25.94
C ALA A 702 -1.76 27.95 24.45
N SER A 703 -1.12 29.09 24.18
CA SER A 703 -0.83 29.56 22.82
C SER A 703 -0.03 28.52 22.00
N PRO A 704 -0.09 28.54 20.65
CA PRO A 704 0.68 27.62 19.82
C PRO A 704 2.17 27.65 20.18
N MET A 705 2.77 26.46 20.38
CA MET A 705 4.18 26.33 20.75
C MET A 705 5.07 26.98 19.66
N SER A 706 6.01 27.84 20.07
CA SER A 706 6.97 28.42 19.13
C SER A 706 8.11 27.45 18.81
N ILE A 707 8.80 27.65 17.68
CA ILE A 707 10.00 26.85 17.35
C ILE A 707 11.08 26.99 18.44
N GLY A 708 11.27 28.19 18.99
CA GLY A 708 12.23 28.41 20.07
C GLY A 708 11.90 27.60 21.32
N GLU A 709 10.63 27.56 21.72
CA GLU A 709 10.17 26.76 22.85
C GLU A 709 10.32 25.25 22.59
N TYR A 710 9.95 24.80 21.38
CA TYR A 710 10.15 23.41 20.94
C TYR A 710 11.62 23.00 21.06
N LEU A 711 12.55 23.83 20.58
CA LEU A 711 14.00 23.54 20.62
C LEU A 711 14.52 23.39 22.06
N VAL A 712 14.06 24.25 22.98
CA VAL A 712 14.44 24.17 24.40
C VAL A 712 13.93 22.87 25.03
N ARG A 713 12.66 22.52 24.80
CA ARG A 713 12.06 21.28 25.33
C ARG A 713 12.68 20.03 24.71
N ALA A 714 12.91 20.02 23.40
CA ALA A 714 13.62 18.97 22.69
C ALA A 714 15.05 18.78 23.24
N TRP A 715 15.77 19.87 23.53
CA TRP A 715 17.06 19.79 24.19
C TRP A 715 16.96 19.24 25.62
N GLY A 716 15.87 19.53 26.33
CA GLY A 716 15.54 18.91 27.62
C GLY A 716 15.52 17.38 27.55
N HIS A 717 14.91 16.81 26.50
CA HIS A 717 14.90 15.37 26.23
C HIS A 717 16.27 14.81 25.82
N ILE A 718 17.09 15.60 25.10
CA ILE A 718 18.41 15.18 24.59
C ILE A 718 19.52 15.28 25.66
N SER A 719 19.50 16.33 26.49
CA SER A 719 20.59 16.66 27.42
C SER A 719 20.97 15.55 28.42
N PRO A 720 20.06 14.67 28.89
CA PRO A 720 20.41 13.54 29.76
C PRO A 720 21.45 12.59 29.15
N PHE A 721 21.52 12.44 27.83
CA PHE A 721 22.55 11.62 27.18
C PHE A 721 23.98 12.12 27.45
N PHE A 722 24.17 13.44 27.58
CA PHE A 722 25.49 13.99 27.89
C PHE A 722 25.81 13.96 29.39
N LYS A 723 24.78 14.00 30.24
CA LYS A 723 24.91 14.17 31.70
C LYS A 723 24.84 12.85 32.48
N ASP A 724 24.04 11.89 32.04
CA ASP A 724 23.77 10.63 32.74
C ASP A 724 24.42 9.45 32.00
N ALA A 725 25.31 8.73 32.70
CA ALA A 725 26.02 7.58 32.16
C ALA A 725 25.08 6.38 31.84
N LYS A 726 24.01 6.17 32.60
CA LYS A 726 23.05 5.07 32.38
C LYS A 726 22.20 5.35 31.15
N VAL A 727 21.68 6.57 31.02
CA VAL A 727 20.93 6.99 29.82
C VAL A 727 21.80 6.88 28.58
N ARG A 728 23.06 7.31 28.68
CA ARG A 728 24.03 7.19 27.58
C ARG A 728 24.30 5.73 27.20
N SER A 729 24.51 4.84 28.18
CA SER A 729 24.67 3.39 27.92
C SER A 729 23.47 2.82 27.18
N ALA A 730 22.26 3.05 27.69
CA ALA A 730 21.03 2.55 27.08
C ALA A 730 20.85 3.05 25.64
N ILE A 731 21.18 4.30 25.37
CA ILE A 731 21.10 4.87 24.02
C ILE A 731 22.17 4.28 23.10
N TRP A 732 23.38 3.99 23.59
CA TRP A 732 24.38 3.27 22.81
C TRP A 732 23.93 1.84 22.46
N GLN A 733 23.24 1.16 23.37
CA GLN A 733 22.64 -0.14 23.08
C GLN A 733 21.59 -0.04 21.98
N ILE A 734 20.74 0.98 21.99
CA ILE A 734 19.81 1.25 20.88
C ILE A 734 20.59 1.55 19.59
N TRP A 735 21.61 2.42 19.62
CA TRP A 735 22.30 2.86 18.41
C TRP A 735 23.16 1.78 17.75
N PHE A 736 23.79 0.90 18.51
CA PHE A 736 24.70 -0.12 17.98
C PHE A 736 24.12 -1.53 17.96
N ASN A 737 23.17 -1.83 18.85
CA ASN A 737 22.62 -3.17 19.03
C ASN A 737 21.11 -3.24 18.81
N ARG A 738 20.43 -2.10 18.67
CA ARG A 738 18.96 -1.99 18.61
C ARG A 738 18.27 -2.63 19.82
N ASP A 739 18.96 -2.64 20.96
CA ASP A 739 18.44 -3.19 22.20
C ASP A 739 17.84 -2.07 23.07
N TYR A 740 16.53 -2.14 23.29
CA TYR A 740 15.77 -1.16 24.07
C TYR A 740 15.63 -1.56 25.53
N THR A 741 16.12 -2.73 25.95
CA THR A 741 15.87 -3.30 27.28
C THR A 741 16.32 -2.37 28.41
N GLU A 742 17.55 -1.85 28.33
CA GLU A 742 18.07 -0.88 29.30
C GLU A 742 17.25 0.42 29.31
N TYR A 743 16.83 0.88 28.13
CA TYR A 743 16.05 2.11 28.00
C TYR A 743 14.63 1.95 28.56
N ALA A 744 14.00 0.82 28.30
CA ALA A 744 12.70 0.42 28.81
C ALA A 744 12.69 0.39 30.35
N ALA A 745 13.74 -0.18 30.94
CA ALA A 745 13.93 -0.23 32.39
C ALA A 745 14.10 1.18 32.99
N LEU A 746 14.89 2.05 32.33
CA LEU A 746 15.07 3.45 32.77
C LEU A 746 13.77 4.25 32.69
N LYS A 747 12.95 4.01 31.67
CA LYS A 747 11.64 4.66 31.49
C LYS A 747 10.49 3.98 32.24
N LYS A 748 10.73 2.81 32.85
CA LYS A 748 9.72 1.97 33.50
C LYS A 748 8.50 1.71 32.59
N SER A 749 8.75 1.40 31.32
CA SER A 749 7.70 1.21 30.31
C SER A 749 7.83 -0.15 29.62
N SER A 750 6.73 -0.91 29.55
CA SER A 750 6.65 -2.16 28.79
C SER A 750 6.55 -1.96 27.28
N ALA A 751 6.28 -0.73 26.82
CA ALA A 751 6.06 -0.38 25.41
C ALA A 751 7.31 -0.53 24.50
N PHE A 752 8.48 -0.80 25.10
CA PHE A 752 9.75 -0.98 24.39
C PHE A 752 10.17 -2.46 24.28
N THR A 753 9.23 -3.39 24.48
CA THR A 753 9.43 -4.84 24.26
C THR A 753 8.83 -5.29 22.92
N LEU A 754 9.40 -6.30 22.27
CA LEU A 754 8.91 -6.82 20.98
C LEU A 754 7.42 -7.24 21.03
N GLU A 755 6.99 -7.80 22.15
CA GLU A 755 5.62 -8.27 22.37
C GLU A 755 4.59 -7.14 22.52
N ASN A 756 4.99 -6.04 23.19
CA ASN A 756 4.11 -4.91 23.52
C ASN A 756 4.45 -3.64 22.72
N TRP A 757 5.09 -3.80 21.57
CA TRP A 757 5.44 -2.69 20.71
C TRP A 757 4.14 -2.11 20.13
N ASN A 758 3.76 -0.90 20.54
CA ASN A 758 2.47 -0.27 20.19
C ASN A 758 2.21 -0.05 18.68
N THR A 759 3.18 -0.40 17.83
CA THR A 759 3.13 -0.20 16.38
C THR A 759 3.42 -1.53 15.68
N THR A 760 2.57 -2.52 15.92
CA THR A 760 2.57 -3.82 15.23
C THR A 760 1.17 -4.13 14.71
N SER A 761 1.08 -4.80 13.57
CA SER A 761 -0.14 -5.39 13.04
C SER A 761 0.01 -6.91 13.04
N ARG A 762 -0.95 -7.59 13.66
CA ARG A 762 -1.01 -9.07 13.68
C ARG A 762 -1.96 -9.58 12.60
N MET A 763 -1.85 -10.87 12.32
CA MET A 763 -2.79 -11.62 11.50
C MET A 763 -3.05 -12.99 12.12
N ARG A 764 -4.23 -13.53 11.87
CA ARG A 764 -4.62 -14.87 12.33
C ARG A 764 -4.95 -15.75 11.14
N ALA A 765 -4.38 -16.95 11.15
CA ALA A 765 -4.73 -18.01 10.24
C ALA A 765 -5.70 -18.97 10.93
N TYR A 766 -6.75 -19.32 10.23
CA TYR A 766 -7.70 -20.37 10.60
C TYR A 766 -7.49 -21.53 9.63
N ILE A 767 -7.12 -22.69 10.13
CA ILE A 767 -6.95 -23.92 9.34
C ILE A 767 -8.07 -24.89 9.71
N ARG A 768 -8.82 -25.38 8.72
CA ARG A 768 -9.94 -26.28 8.95
C ARG A 768 -9.46 -27.58 9.61
N LYS A 769 -10.17 -28.07 10.63
CA LYS A 769 -9.73 -29.18 11.49
C LYS A 769 -9.48 -30.48 10.72
N ASP A 770 -10.32 -30.79 9.73
CA ASP A 770 -10.16 -31.93 8.82
C ASP A 770 -8.83 -31.84 8.04
N VAL A 771 -8.50 -30.65 7.52
CA VAL A 771 -7.26 -30.40 6.78
C VAL A 771 -6.04 -30.41 7.71
N ALA A 772 -6.14 -29.79 8.88
CA ALA A 772 -5.08 -29.77 9.89
C ALA A 772 -4.71 -31.19 10.34
N SER A 773 -5.68 -32.09 10.46
CA SER A 773 -5.46 -33.48 10.88
C SER A 773 -4.60 -34.29 9.90
N LEU A 774 -4.52 -33.88 8.63
CA LEU A 774 -3.75 -34.56 7.58
C LEU A 774 -2.26 -34.20 7.57
N VAL A 775 -1.84 -33.23 8.40
CA VAL A 775 -0.46 -32.71 8.42
C VAL A 775 0.16 -32.92 9.80
N TRP A 776 1.20 -33.77 9.84
CA TRP A 776 1.95 -34.07 11.08
C TRP A 776 2.55 -32.79 11.68
N GLY A 777 2.16 -32.45 12.91
CA GLY A 777 2.56 -31.23 13.61
C GLY A 777 1.39 -30.48 14.24
N TYR A 778 0.19 -30.61 13.65
CA TYR A 778 -1.05 -30.01 14.14
C TYR A 778 -1.93 -31.01 14.91
N GLN A 779 -1.34 -31.89 15.73
CA GLN A 779 -2.06 -32.98 16.42
C GLN A 779 -3.32 -32.47 17.15
N THR A 780 -4.46 -32.52 16.47
CA THR A 780 -5.77 -32.60 17.06
C THR A 780 -6.04 -34.10 17.20
N ALA A 781 -6.57 -34.49 18.36
CA ALA A 781 -6.91 -35.88 18.62
C ALA A 781 -7.69 -36.46 17.43
N ASN A 782 -7.19 -37.58 16.89
CA ASN A 782 -7.79 -38.33 15.79
C ASN A 782 -9.29 -38.42 16.00
N THR A 783 -10.04 -37.61 15.25
CA THR A 783 -11.45 -37.85 15.06
C THR A 783 -11.63 -37.67 13.57
N GLU A 784 -11.76 -38.78 12.85
CA GLU A 784 -12.45 -38.75 11.56
C GLU A 784 -13.83 -38.16 11.85
N VAL A 785 -13.98 -36.85 11.64
CA VAL A 785 -15.32 -36.26 11.60
C VAL A 785 -15.85 -36.57 10.22
N THR A 786 -16.32 -37.80 10.02
CA THR A 786 -17.41 -38.00 9.07
C THR A 786 -18.47 -36.97 9.45
N ILE A 787 -18.87 -36.12 8.51
CA ILE A 787 -20.06 -35.27 8.66
C ILE A 787 -21.25 -36.24 8.63
N SER A 788 -21.46 -36.94 9.74
CA SER A 788 -22.63 -37.75 9.98
C SER A 788 -23.73 -36.81 10.44
N ASP A 789 -24.90 -36.91 9.83
CA ASP A 789 -26.09 -36.23 10.31
C ASP A 789 -26.28 -36.52 11.81
N PRO A 790 -26.17 -35.49 12.70
CA PRO A 790 -26.18 -35.69 14.13
C PRO A 790 -27.54 -36.16 14.67
N TYR A 791 -28.59 -36.07 13.86
CA TYR A 791 -29.96 -36.43 14.25
C TYR A 791 -30.30 -37.90 13.96
N GLU A 792 -29.51 -38.62 13.16
CA GLU A 792 -29.78 -40.02 12.82
C GLU A 792 -29.77 -40.94 14.06
N ALA A 793 -28.91 -40.66 15.04
CA ALA A 793 -28.81 -41.46 16.27
C ALA A 793 -30.04 -41.36 17.17
N ILE A 794 -30.83 -40.29 17.05
CA ILE A 794 -32.03 -40.01 17.86
C ILE A 794 -33.32 -40.15 17.04
N LYS A 795 -33.22 -40.77 15.85
CA LYS A 795 -34.35 -40.97 14.95
C LYS A 795 -35.30 -42.02 15.51
N GLN A 796 -36.58 -41.67 15.54
CA GLN A 796 -37.70 -42.52 15.97
C GLN A 796 -38.69 -42.66 14.82
N GLN A 797 -39.41 -43.78 14.79
CA GLN A 797 -40.56 -43.92 13.89
C GLN A 797 -41.83 -43.56 14.64
N LEU A 798 -42.48 -42.47 14.21
CA LEU A 798 -43.80 -42.07 14.68
C LEU A 798 -44.81 -42.25 13.54
N THR A 799 -45.97 -42.79 13.88
CA THR A 799 -47.10 -42.89 12.95
C THR A 799 -48.11 -41.81 13.32
N PRO A 800 -48.62 -41.02 12.35
CA PRO A 800 -49.66 -40.06 12.64
C PRO A 800 -50.95 -40.78 13.04
N ASP A 801 -51.65 -40.26 14.05
CA ASP A 801 -52.99 -40.77 14.41
C ASP A 801 -54.09 -40.17 13.53
N ARG A 802 -53.79 -39.07 12.81
CA ARG A 802 -54.69 -38.48 11.80
C ARG A 802 -53.93 -37.93 10.61
N VAL A 803 -54.52 -38.09 9.43
CA VAL A 803 -54.07 -37.48 8.17
C VAL A 803 -55.26 -36.80 7.51
N ILE A 804 -55.15 -35.50 7.24
CA ILE A 804 -56.23 -34.67 6.70
C ILE A 804 -55.81 -34.07 5.36
N GLY A 805 -56.71 -34.17 4.39
CA GLY A 805 -56.59 -33.55 3.08
C GLY A 805 -55.79 -34.35 2.06
N ARG A 806 -55.78 -33.82 0.85
CA ARG A 806 -55.10 -34.36 -0.33
C ARG A 806 -54.79 -33.22 -1.30
N PRO A 807 -53.91 -33.42 -2.30
CA PRO A 807 -53.63 -32.40 -3.31
C PRO A 807 -54.90 -31.96 -4.06
N GLY A 808 -55.08 -30.65 -4.22
CA GLY A 808 -56.15 -30.06 -5.04
C GLY A 808 -56.65 -28.71 -4.53
N SER A 809 -57.72 -28.20 -5.16
CA SER A 809 -58.26 -26.86 -4.91
C SER A 809 -59.71 -26.87 -4.38
N GLU A 810 -60.35 -28.03 -4.24
CA GLU A 810 -61.68 -28.11 -3.61
C GLU A 810 -61.58 -27.91 -2.08
N GLN A 811 -62.71 -27.72 -1.41
CA GLN A 811 -62.73 -27.61 0.06
C GLN A 811 -62.16 -28.89 0.70
N GLY A 812 -61.26 -28.73 1.67
CA GLY A 812 -60.56 -29.84 2.34
C GLY A 812 -59.40 -30.44 1.55
N GLN A 813 -59.09 -29.89 0.35
CA GLN A 813 -57.88 -30.19 -0.43
C GLN A 813 -56.89 -29.04 -0.31
N PHE A 814 -55.60 -29.32 -0.48
CA PHE A 814 -54.56 -28.31 -0.31
C PHE A 814 -53.61 -28.23 -1.50
N GLN A 815 -52.97 -27.08 -1.66
CA GLN A 815 -51.83 -26.86 -2.54
C GLN A 815 -50.79 -26.00 -1.79
N SER A 816 -49.69 -26.65 -1.41
CA SER A 816 -48.65 -26.16 -0.52
C SER A 816 -49.21 -25.54 0.77
N PRO A 817 -49.91 -26.33 1.61
CA PRO A 817 -50.35 -25.85 2.93
C PRO A 817 -49.14 -25.51 3.80
N ARG A 818 -48.94 -24.23 4.16
CA ARG A 818 -47.77 -23.78 4.92
C ARG A 818 -48.07 -23.71 6.41
N SER A 819 -48.35 -22.54 6.98
CA SER A 819 -48.57 -22.42 8.42
C SER A 819 -49.91 -23.01 8.84
N ILE A 820 -49.93 -23.63 10.03
CA ILE A 820 -51.12 -24.08 10.74
C ILE A 820 -51.20 -23.24 12.02
N ALA A 821 -52.39 -22.79 12.38
CA ALA A 821 -52.65 -22.21 13.70
C ALA A 821 -53.88 -22.87 14.31
N MET A 822 -53.84 -23.13 15.61
CA MET A 822 -54.96 -23.72 16.33
C MET A 822 -55.66 -22.64 17.16
N ALA A 823 -56.99 -22.65 17.15
CA ALA A 823 -57.80 -21.82 18.01
C ALA A 823 -58.04 -22.47 19.38
N THR A 824 -58.49 -21.68 20.35
CA THR A 824 -58.77 -22.14 21.72
C THR A 824 -59.87 -23.19 21.79
N ASP A 825 -60.76 -23.26 20.79
CA ASP A 825 -61.80 -24.28 20.65
C ASP A 825 -61.32 -25.59 20.00
N GLY A 826 -60.05 -25.67 19.61
CA GLY A 826 -59.43 -26.84 18.96
C GLY A 826 -59.59 -26.87 17.43
N SER A 827 -60.24 -25.87 16.82
CA SER A 827 -60.30 -25.75 15.36
C SER A 827 -58.97 -25.26 14.77
N LEU A 828 -58.71 -25.60 13.51
CA LEU A 828 -57.45 -25.35 12.80
C LEU A 828 -57.66 -24.34 11.68
N TYR A 829 -56.77 -23.35 11.59
CA TYR A 829 -56.66 -22.45 10.45
C TYR A 829 -55.39 -22.75 9.68
N VAL A 830 -55.53 -22.98 8.39
CA VAL A 830 -54.45 -23.44 7.52
C VAL A 830 -54.27 -22.45 6.38
N ALA A 831 -53.05 -21.96 6.21
CA ALA A 831 -52.66 -21.15 5.07
C ALA A 831 -52.40 -22.06 3.86
N ASP A 832 -53.39 -22.14 2.98
CA ASP A 832 -53.35 -22.94 1.75
C ASP A 832 -52.71 -22.10 0.63
N SER A 833 -51.39 -21.98 0.70
CA SER A 833 -50.63 -20.88 0.10
C SER A 833 -50.80 -20.78 -1.41
N ARG A 834 -50.67 -21.87 -2.15
CA ARG A 834 -50.77 -21.84 -3.64
C ARG A 834 -52.22 -21.81 -4.13
N ASN A 835 -53.20 -22.14 -3.28
CA ASN A 835 -54.61 -21.86 -3.55
C ASN A 835 -55.02 -20.42 -3.14
N ASN A 836 -54.12 -19.64 -2.53
CA ASN A 836 -54.34 -18.25 -2.13
C ASN A 836 -55.57 -18.07 -1.22
N ARG A 837 -55.73 -18.98 -0.25
CA ARG A 837 -56.88 -18.98 0.66
C ARG A 837 -56.50 -19.48 2.05
N ILE A 838 -57.37 -19.21 3.01
CA ILE A 838 -57.34 -19.81 4.34
C ILE A 838 -58.46 -20.86 4.42
N GLN A 839 -58.15 -22.00 5.04
CA GLN A 839 -59.14 -23.01 5.37
C GLN A 839 -59.26 -23.14 6.89
N HIS A 840 -60.48 -23.00 7.41
CA HIS A 840 -60.82 -23.20 8.80
C HIS A 840 -61.52 -24.56 8.94
N LEU A 841 -60.92 -25.43 9.73
CA LEU A 841 -61.26 -26.84 9.83
C LEU A 841 -61.59 -27.17 11.28
N ALA A 842 -62.54 -28.07 11.50
CA ALA A 842 -62.67 -28.73 12.78
C ALA A 842 -61.42 -29.60 13.04
N GLU A 843 -61.18 -29.96 14.29
CA GLU A 843 -60.08 -30.87 14.68
C GLU A 843 -60.15 -32.24 13.96
N THR A 844 -61.35 -32.63 13.49
CA THR A 844 -61.60 -33.84 12.70
C THR A 844 -61.21 -33.70 11.21
N GLY A 845 -60.88 -32.50 10.75
CA GLY A 845 -60.61 -32.18 9.36
C GLY A 845 -61.83 -31.78 8.54
N ALA A 846 -63.02 -31.75 9.13
CA ALA A 846 -64.22 -31.23 8.46
C ALA A 846 -64.06 -29.72 8.22
N VAL A 847 -64.35 -29.25 7.00
CA VAL A 847 -64.26 -27.84 6.64
C VAL A 847 -65.40 -27.08 7.31
N ILE A 848 -65.06 -26.11 8.16
CA ILE A 848 -66.01 -25.19 8.81
C ILE A 848 -66.25 -23.99 7.88
N ASN A 849 -65.17 -23.39 7.41
CA ASN A 849 -65.19 -22.21 6.53
C ASN A 849 -63.94 -22.16 5.64
N SER A 850 -64.01 -21.42 4.54
CA SER A 850 -62.84 -21.05 3.74
C SER A 850 -63.06 -19.73 3.03
N TRP A 851 -62.03 -18.88 3.03
CA TRP A 851 -62.05 -17.58 2.38
C TRP A 851 -60.71 -17.25 1.76
N GLY A 852 -60.71 -16.32 0.79
CA GLY A 852 -59.53 -15.94 0.04
C GLY A 852 -59.63 -16.25 -1.44
N ARG A 853 -58.90 -15.46 -2.24
CA ARG A 853 -58.62 -15.69 -3.66
C ARG A 853 -57.35 -14.94 -4.03
N TYR A 854 -56.74 -15.32 -5.16
CA TYR A 854 -55.55 -14.64 -5.68
C TYR A 854 -55.81 -13.16 -5.99
N ALA A 855 -54.93 -12.28 -5.52
CA ALA A 855 -54.75 -10.92 -6.02
C ALA A 855 -53.32 -10.46 -5.74
N ASP A 856 -52.74 -9.70 -6.67
CA ASP A 856 -51.38 -9.18 -6.60
C ASP A 856 -51.39 -7.65 -6.62
N VAL A 857 -50.88 -7.03 -5.56
CA VAL A 857 -50.79 -5.58 -5.40
C VAL A 857 -49.94 -4.92 -6.49
N ALA A 858 -49.01 -5.65 -7.11
CA ALA A 858 -48.21 -5.15 -8.23
C ALA A 858 -49.00 -5.11 -9.55
N GLN A 859 -50.09 -5.87 -9.66
CA GLN A 859 -50.90 -6.02 -10.88
C GLN A 859 -52.23 -5.25 -10.84
N GLY A 860 -52.64 -4.72 -9.68
CA GLY A 860 -53.86 -3.93 -9.53
C GLY A 860 -54.38 -3.88 -8.09
N ASP A 861 -55.67 -3.57 -7.94
CA ASP A 861 -56.32 -3.52 -6.62
C ASP A 861 -56.37 -4.91 -5.97
N ALA A 862 -55.77 -5.03 -4.78
CA ALA A 862 -55.83 -6.21 -3.93
C ALA A 862 -56.65 -5.89 -2.66
N PRO A 863 -58.00 -5.98 -2.68
CA PRO A 863 -58.83 -5.67 -1.51
C PRO A 863 -58.64 -6.69 -0.37
N GLY A 864 -59.18 -6.38 0.82
CA GLY A 864 -59.21 -7.34 1.94
C GLY A 864 -59.85 -8.68 1.55
N SER A 865 -59.42 -9.77 2.19
CA SER A 865 -59.79 -11.15 1.85
C SER A 865 -59.25 -11.65 0.49
N THR A 866 -58.22 -11.02 -0.06
CA THR A 866 -57.45 -11.55 -1.21
C THR A 866 -56.00 -11.74 -0.83
N PHE A 867 -55.31 -12.70 -1.42
CA PHE A 867 -53.94 -13.08 -1.03
C PHE A 867 -53.04 -13.35 -2.24
N ASN A 868 -51.72 -13.22 -2.03
CA ASN A 868 -50.67 -13.68 -2.93
C ASN A 868 -49.68 -14.51 -2.11
N GLU A 869 -49.92 -15.82 -2.12
CA GLU A 869 -49.27 -16.81 -1.27
C GLU A 869 -49.29 -16.40 0.21
N PRO A 870 -50.41 -16.63 0.93
CA PRO A 870 -50.41 -16.45 2.37
C PRO A 870 -49.55 -17.53 3.02
N TRP A 871 -48.59 -17.16 3.88
CA TRP A 871 -47.66 -18.12 4.49
C TRP A 871 -47.94 -18.32 5.97
N GLY A 872 -47.70 -17.28 6.78
CA GLY A 872 -47.87 -17.31 8.22
C GLY A 872 -49.33 -17.10 8.62
N ILE A 873 -49.78 -17.84 9.62
CA ILE A 873 -51.10 -17.66 10.24
C ILE A 873 -50.99 -17.83 11.75
N ALA A 874 -51.69 -16.99 12.52
CA ALA A 874 -51.79 -17.09 13.97
C ALA A 874 -53.20 -16.72 14.43
N VAL A 875 -53.66 -17.34 15.52
CA VAL A 875 -54.94 -17.04 16.15
C VAL A 875 -54.69 -16.40 17.51
N ALA A 876 -55.27 -15.23 17.74
CA ALA A 876 -55.18 -14.54 19.01
C ALA A 876 -56.14 -15.14 20.05
N PRO A 877 -55.91 -14.93 21.36
CA PRO A 877 -56.80 -15.42 22.43
C PRO A 877 -58.26 -14.94 22.31
N ASN A 878 -58.49 -13.80 21.66
CA ASN A 878 -59.83 -13.25 21.41
C ASN A 878 -60.52 -13.83 20.16
N GLY A 879 -59.88 -14.79 19.47
CA GLY A 879 -60.39 -15.43 18.26
C GLY A 879 -60.05 -14.72 16.95
N ASN A 880 -59.37 -13.57 16.98
CA ASN A 880 -58.95 -12.90 15.75
C ASN A 880 -57.84 -13.69 15.05
N VAL A 881 -57.91 -13.77 13.72
CA VAL A 881 -56.97 -14.52 12.89
C VAL A 881 -56.09 -13.54 12.12
N TYR A 882 -54.77 -13.67 12.27
CA TYR A 882 -53.76 -12.86 11.60
C TYR A 882 -53.09 -13.68 10.51
N VAL A 883 -53.09 -13.16 9.29
CA VAL A 883 -52.56 -13.83 8.09
C VAL A 883 -51.48 -12.97 7.46
N VAL A 884 -50.32 -13.55 7.23
CA VAL A 884 -49.22 -12.91 6.50
C VAL A 884 -49.39 -13.17 5.01
N ASP A 885 -49.67 -12.10 4.28
CA ASP A 885 -49.86 -12.09 2.83
C ASP A 885 -48.52 -11.75 2.16
N THR A 886 -47.66 -12.76 2.05
CA THR A 886 -46.20 -12.63 1.87
C THR A 886 -45.83 -11.79 0.65
N TRP A 887 -46.41 -12.05 -0.51
CA TRP A 887 -46.06 -11.34 -1.74
C TRP A 887 -46.93 -10.11 -2.03
N ASN A 888 -47.89 -9.80 -1.16
CA ASN A 888 -48.53 -8.48 -1.09
C ASN A 888 -47.95 -7.60 0.03
N TYR A 889 -46.89 -8.05 0.71
CA TYR A 889 -46.11 -7.27 1.68
C TYR A 889 -46.94 -6.72 2.86
N ARG A 890 -47.94 -7.49 3.31
CA ARG A 890 -48.91 -7.02 4.31
C ARG A 890 -49.36 -8.11 5.26
N ILE A 891 -49.99 -7.69 6.35
CA ILE A 891 -50.70 -8.54 7.30
C ILE A 891 -52.18 -8.20 7.19
N GLN A 892 -53.02 -9.23 7.20
CA GLN A 892 -54.47 -9.11 7.23
C GLN A 892 -55.04 -9.74 8.49
N LYS A 893 -56.05 -9.10 9.07
CA LYS A 893 -56.71 -9.50 10.31
C LYS A 893 -58.17 -9.82 10.04
N PHE A 894 -58.63 -10.94 10.58
CA PHE A 894 -59.98 -11.45 10.40
C PHE A 894 -60.63 -11.77 11.75
N SER A 895 -61.95 -11.80 11.79
CA SER A 895 -62.70 -12.41 12.89
C SER A 895 -62.55 -13.94 12.86
N ALA A 896 -63.00 -14.61 13.93
CA ALA A 896 -63.04 -16.07 13.98
C ALA A 896 -63.87 -16.69 12.83
N ASP A 897 -64.91 -15.98 12.37
CA ASP A 897 -65.78 -16.37 11.25
C ASP A 897 -65.17 -16.06 9.87
N GLY A 898 -63.95 -15.53 9.80
CA GLY A 898 -63.26 -15.21 8.55
C GLY A 898 -63.68 -13.88 7.91
N GLU A 899 -64.37 -13.00 8.65
CA GLU A 899 -64.71 -11.66 8.16
C GLU A 899 -63.49 -10.75 8.23
N PHE A 900 -63.24 -9.99 7.16
CA PHE A 900 -62.13 -9.04 7.11
C PHE A 900 -62.33 -7.88 8.08
N LEU A 901 -61.35 -7.64 8.95
CA LEU A 901 -61.38 -6.54 9.93
C LEU A 901 -60.47 -5.39 9.52
N SER A 902 -59.20 -5.69 9.25
CA SER A 902 -58.18 -4.69 8.91
C SER A 902 -57.02 -5.31 8.14
N MET A 903 -56.20 -4.46 7.50
CA MET A 903 -54.92 -4.83 6.93
C MET A 903 -53.92 -3.69 7.02
N TRP A 904 -52.64 -4.00 7.16
CA TRP A 904 -51.56 -3.03 7.16
C TRP A 904 -50.30 -3.60 6.54
N GLY A 905 -49.43 -2.71 6.06
CA GLY A 905 -48.18 -3.06 5.41
C GLY A 905 -48.10 -2.58 3.97
N THR A 906 -46.90 -2.27 3.53
CA THR A 906 -46.56 -1.87 2.16
C THR A 906 -45.22 -2.49 1.77
N ASN A 907 -44.97 -2.68 0.47
CA ASN A 907 -43.65 -3.09 -0.02
C ASN A 907 -42.60 -2.03 0.34
N GLY A 908 -41.52 -2.43 1.01
CA GLY A 908 -40.39 -1.57 1.29
C GLY A 908 -39.26 -2.25 2.04
N PHE A 909 -38.11 -1.58 2.13
CA PHE A 909 -36.85 -2.10 2.68
C PHE A 909 -36.65 -1.67 4.14
N GLY A 910 -37.73 -1.63 4.91
CA GLY A 910 -37.69 -1.31 6.34
C GLY A 910 -37.58 0.17 6.69
N GLU A 911 -37.82 1.08 5.74
CA GLU A 911 -37.83 2.53 5.96
C GLU A 911 -38.92 3.01 6.94
N SER A 912 -39.93 2.17 7.20
CA SER A 912 -40.91 2.35 8.27
C SER A 912 -41.25 1.00 8.91
N PRO A 913 -41.92 0.99 10.08
CA PRO A 913 -42.42 -0.26 10.69
C PRO A 913 -43.43 -1.02 9.83
N PHE A 914 -44.07 -0.35 8.87
CA PHE A 914 -45.07 -0.94 7.98
C PHE A 914 -44.50 -1.32 6.61
N ALA A 915 -43.23 -0.99 6.34
CA ALA A 915 -42.55 -1.32 5.09
C ALA A 915 -41.94 -2.73 5.18
N PHE A 916 -42.65 -3.73 4.66
CA PHE A 916 -42.25 -5.13 4.71
C PHE A 916 -41.64 -5.59 3.38
N TYR A 917 -40.70 -6.54 3.45
CA TYR A 917 -40.15 -7.22 2.29
C TYR A 917 -40.25 -8.74 2.47
N GLY A 918 -41.28 -9.34 1.87
CA GLY A 918 -41.57 -10.77 1.98
C GLY A 918 -41.71 -11.26 3.43
N PRO A 919 -42.65 -10.71 4.25
CA PRO A 919 -42.89 -11.21 5.59
C PRO A 919 -43.43 -12.64 5.53
N ARG A 920 -43.06 -13.52 6.47
CA ARG A 920 -43.43 -14.96 6.39
C ARG A 920 -43.99 -15.57 7.67
N GLY A 921 -43.51 -15.15 8.83
CA GLY A 921 -43.94 -15.66 10.13
C GLY A 921 -44.81 -14.67 10.88
N VAL A 922 -45.79 -15.19 11.64
CA VAL A 922 -46.55 -14.40 12.62
C VAL A 922 -46.82 -15.22 13.86
N ALA A 923 -46.75 -14.60 15.03
CA ALA A 923 -47.20 -15.16 16.31
C ALA A 923 -47.93 -14.09 17.13
N VAL A 924 -48.84 -14.51 18.01
CA VAL A 924 -49.57 -13.61 18.90
C VAL A 924 -49.39 -14.08 20.34
N ASP A 925 -49.04 -13.16 21.25
CA ASP A 925 -48.90 -13.48 22.67
C ASP A 925 -50.24 -13.45 23.42
N ALA A 926 -50.22 -13.83 24.70
CA ALA A 926 -51.41 -13.83 25.56
C ALA A 926 -52.00 -12.43 25.79
N ASP A 927 -51.20 -11.37 25.66
CA ASP A 927 -51.63 -9.97 25.78
C ASP A 927 -52.18 -9.41 24.46
N GLY A 928 -52.13 -10.20 23.38
CA GLY A 928 -52.60 -9.82 22.04
C GLY A 928 -51.58 -9.02 21.21
N LYS A 929 -50.29 -9.00 21.60
CA LYS A 929 -49.24 -8.43 20.75
C LYS A 929 -48.94 -9.35 19.58
N VAL A 930 -48.79 -8.76 18.40
CA VAL A 930 -48.59 -9.47 17.14
C VAL A 930 -47.14 -9.31 16.69
N PHE A 931 -46.40 -10.41 16.63
CA PHE A 931 -45.01 -10.45 16.20
C PHE A 931 -44.95 -10.90 14.75
N VAL A 932 -44.44 -10.05 13.86
CA VAL A 932 -44.31 -10.32 12.43
C VAL A 932 -42.84 -10.50 12.08
N VAL A 933 -42.51 -11.61 11.43
CA VAL A 933 -41.18 -11.86 10.89
C VAL A 933 -41.09 -11.25 9.49
N ASP A 934 -40.43 -10.10 9.39
CA ASP A 934 -40.14 -9.38 8.15
C ASP A 934 -38.85 -9.97 7.53
N THR A 935 -38.98 -11.16 6.93
CA THR A 935 -37.87 -12.01 6.50
C THR A 935 -36.84 -11.28 5.65
N GLY A 936 -37.29 -10.57 4.61
CA GLY A 936 -36.39 -9.91 3.66
C GLY A 936 -35.67 -8.70 4.25
N ASN A 937 -36.24 -8.05 5.26
CA ASN A 937 -35.58 -6.97 6.02
C ASN A 937 -34.87 -7.46 7.28
N LYS A 938 -34.89 -8.78 7.54
CA LYS A 938 -34.10 -9.46 8.59
C LYS A 938 -34.40 -8.93 10.00
N ARG A 939 -35.68 -8.67 10.27
CA ARG A 939 -36.18 -8.12 11.55
C ARG A 939 -37.51 -8.75 11.96
N ILE A 940 -37.84 -8.60 13.23
CA ILE A 940 -39.16 -8.89 13.81
C ILE A 940 -39.79 -7.56 14.16
N VAL A 941 -41.03 -7.33 13.75
CA VAL A 941 -41.81 -6.12 14.03
C VAL A 941 -43.00 -6.49 14.91
N VAL A 942 -43.20 -5.77 16.01
CA VAL A 942 -44.21 -6.06 17.03
C VAL A 942 -45.30 -5.00 16.99
N PHE A 943 -46.56 -5.43 16.94
CA PHE A 943 -47.75 -4.58 16.94
C PHE A 943 -48.66 -4.90 18.13
N ASP A 944 -49.53 -3.96 18.52
CA ASP A 944 -50.59 -4.20 19.50
C ASP A 944 -51.85 -4.82 18.85
N ALA A 945 -52.83 -5.17 19.67
CA ALA A 945 -54.11 -5.73 19.21
C ALA A 945 -54.96 -4.74 18.38
N ASN A 946 -54.60 -3.46 18.32
CA ASN A 946 -55.22 -2.42 17.50
C ASN A 946 -54.38 -2.09 16.25
N ASP A 947 -53.40 -2.95 15.92
CA ASP A 947 -52.53 -2.88 14.75
C ASP A 947 -51.54 -1.68 14.79
N ASN A 948 -51.31 -1.08 15.97
CA ASN A 948 -50.30 -0.04 16.16
C ASN A 948 -48.92 -0.64 16.40
N TYR A 949 -47.88 -0.02 15.82
CA TYR A 949 -46.50 -0.42 16.06
C TYR A 949 -46.08 -0.22 17.53
N ILE A 950 -45.43 -1.23 18.11
CA ILE A 950 -44.83 -1.20 19.46
C ILE A 950 -43.31 -1.07 19.37
N THR A 951 -42.65 -2.04 18.74
CA THR A 951 -41.18 -2.13 18.69
C THR A 951 -40.71 -3.06 17.56
N GLN A 952 -39.40 -3.10 17.31
CA GLN A 952 -38.77 -4.05 16.39
C GLN A 952 -37.40 -4.48 16.92
N PHE A 953 -36.95 -5.66 16.52
CA PHE A 953 -35.62 -6.18 16.86
C PHE A 953 -35.10 -7.11 15.76
N GLY A 954 -33.80 -7.41 15.77
CA GLY A 954 -33.11 -8.08 14.68
C GLY A 954 -32.56 -7.09 13.64
N VAL A 955 -31.35 -7.36 13.16
CA VAL A 955 -30.70 -6.61 12.07
C VAL A 955 -29.96 -7.57 11.14
N PRO A 956 -29.67 -7.21 9.89
CA PRO A 956 -28.89 -8.05 8.98
C PRO A 956 -27.54 -8.49 9.57
N GLY A 957 -27.23 -9.79 9.52
CA GLY A 957 -25.89 -10.31 9.83
C GLY A 957 -25.88 -11.70 10.50
N MET A 958 -24.71 -12.10 10.99
CA MET A 958 -24.46 -13.44 11.57
C MET A 958 -24.16 -13.42 13.08
N GLY A 959 -23.99 -12.23 13.67
CA GLY A 959 -23.74 -12.03 15.10
C GLY A 959 -24.97 -12.29 15.99
N SER A 960 -24.80 -12.24 17.30
CA SER A 960 -25.93 -12.32 18.25
C SER A 960 -26.90 -11.15 18.03
N GLY A 961 -28.19 -11.44 17.96
CA GLY A 961 -29.24 -10.45 17.63
C GLY A 961 -29.24 -10.00 16.17
N GLN A 962 -28.34 -10.52 15.33
CA GLN A 962 -28.38 -10.35 13.89
C GLN A 962 -29.04 -11.58 13.24
N LEU A 963 -29.74 -11.39 12.14
CA LEU A 963 -30.53 -12.41 11.47
C LEU A 963 -30.18 -12.46 9.97
N ASP A 964 -30.30 -13.64 9.38
CA ASP A 964 -30.24 -13.87 7.95
C ASP A 964 -31.32 -14.87 7.55
N GLU A 965 -32.31 -14.37 6.82
CA GLU A 965 -33.53 -15.08 6.44
C GLU A 965 -34.30 -15.70 7.62
N PRO A 966 -34.77 -14.88 8.59
CA PRO A 966 -35.62 -15.37 9.67
C PRO A 966 -37.00 -15.75 9.13
N VAL A 967 -37.58 -16.90 9.53
CA VAL A 967 -38.86 -17.38 8.97
C VAL A 967 -39.89 -17.68 10.07
N GLY A 968 -39.82 -18.86 10.67
CA GLY A 968 -40.70 -19.30 11.74
C GLY A 968 -40.43 -18.56 13.05
N ILE A 969 -41.52 -18.26 13.76
CA ILE A 969 -41.56 -17.65 15.08
C ILE A 969 -42.48 -18.44 16.00
N ALA A 970 -42.06 -18.66 17.24
CA ALA A 970 -42.90 -19.22 18.29
C ALA A 970 -42.67 -18.47 19.61
N LEU A 971 -43.68 -18.47 20.46
CA LEU A 971 -43.70 -17.82 21.77
C LEU A 971 -43.98 -18.88 22.84
N ASP A 972 -43.33 -18.77 23.99
CA ASP A 972 -43.69 -19.57 25.16
C ASP A 972 -44.49 -18.76 26.19
N ASP A 973 -45.02 -19.46 27.21
CA ASP A 973 -45.84 -18.87 28.28
C ASP A 973 -45.07 -17.86 29.16
N HIS A 974 -43.75 -17.75 29.01
CA HIS A 974 -42.90 -16.77 29.71
C HIS A 974 -42.57 -15.55 28.84
N GLY A 975 -43.08 -15.51 27.60
CA GLY A 975 -42.85 -14.43 26.65
C GLY A 975 -41.51 -14.49 25.93
N LEU A 976 -40.80 -15.64 25.95
CA LEU A 976 -39.61 -15.83 25.14
C LEU A 976 -39.99 -16.01 23.67
N VAL A 977 -39.20 -15.41 22.78
CA VAL A 977 -39.41 -15.45 21.33
C VAL A 977 -38.35 -16.32 20.67
N TYR A 978 -38.78 -17.41 20.04
CA TYR A 978 -37.91 -18.35 19.33
C TYR A 978 -37.98 -18.08 17.84
N ILE A 979 -36.84 -17.77 17.22
CA ILE A 979 -36.74 -17.42 15.80
C ILE A 979 -35.87 -18.44 15.08
N THR A 980 -36.40 -18.96 13.98
CA THR A 980 -35.62 -19.77 13.03
C THR A 980 -34.80 -18.86 12.13
N ASP A 981 -33.52 -18.69 12.45
CA ASP A 981 -32.55 -17.87 11.71
C ASP A 981 -31.92 -18.74 10.61
N THR A 982 -32.74 -19.01 9.58
CA THR A 982 -32.61 -20.16 8.68
C THR A 982 -31.27 -20.19 7.97
N TRP A 983 -30.86 -19.08 7.35
CA TRP A 983 -29.59 -19.03 6.60
C TRP A 983 -28.36 -18.88 7.50
N ASN A 984 -28.54 -18.61 8.79
CA ASN A 984 -27.50 -18.74 9.79
C ASN A 984 -27.44 -20.14 10.43
N GLN A 985 -28.34 -21.06 10.06
CA GLN A 985 -28.44 -22.43 10.58
C GLN A 985 -28.55 -22.50 12.10
N ARG A 986 -29.43 -21.68 12.68
CA ARG A 986 -29.59 -21.64 14.12
C ARG A 986 -30.98 -21.23 14.53
N ILE A 987 -31.32 -21.57 15.76
CA ILE A 987 -32.43 -20.94 16.47
C ILE A 987 -31.83 -19.84 17.35
N GLN A 988 -32.47 -18.68 17.39
CA GLN A 988 -32.16 -17.61 18.35
C GLN A 988 -33.38 -17.39 19.25
N VAL A 989 -33.12 -17.31 20.55
CA VAL A 989 -34.12 -17.05 21.58
C VAL A 989 -33.93 -15.65 22.13
N PHE A 990 -34.99 -14.86 22.09
CA PHE A 990 -35.02 -13.49 22.59
C PHE A 990 -35.91 -13.38 23.81
N SER A 991 -35.44 -12.65 24.81
CA SER A 991 -36.24 -12.28 25.98
C SER A 991 -36.59 -10.80 25.92
N PRO A 992 -37.84 -10.41 26.19
CA PRO A 992 -38.18 -9.02 26.44
C PRO A 992 -37.52 -8.54 27.74
N ASP A 993 -37.22 -7.24 27.79
CA ASP A 993 -36.90 -6.52 29.02
C ASP A 993 -38.17 -6.24 29.84
N SER A 994 -38.02 -5.65 31.03
CA SER A 994 -39.17 -5.34 31.90
C SER A 994 -40.18 -4.36 31.27
N SER A 995 -39.78 -3.58 30.25
CA SER A 995 -40.69 -2.69 29.52
C SER A 995 -41.44 -3.39 28.38
N GLY A 996 -40.97 -4.58 27.96
CA GLY A 996 -41.51 -5.29 26.80
C GLY A 996 -41.20 -4.60 25.46
N LEU A 997 -40.26 -3.66 25.44
CA LEU A 997 -39.89 -2.87 24.27
C LEU A 997 -38.51 -3.26 23.71
N ILE A 998 -37.64 -3.87 24.50
CA ILE A 998 -36.31 -4.29 24.09
C ILE A 998 -36.22 -5.81 24.16
N TYR A 999 -35.78 -6.44 23.08
CA TYR A 999 -35.59 -7.88 23.00
C TYR A 999 -34.10 -8.19 22.87
N ALA A 1000 -33.54 -8.90 23.86
CA ALA A 1000 -32.15 -9.30 23.87
C ALA A 1000 -32.03 -10.81 23.64
N THR A 1001 -31.03 -11.23 22.86
CA THR A 1001 -30.73 -12.65 22.67
C THR A 1001 -30.26 -13.26 23.99
N VAL A 1002 -30.96 -14.28 24.47
CA VAL A 1002 -30.67 -14.99 25.72
C VAL A 1002 -30.13 -16.40 25.50
N ASN A 1003 -30.46 -17.01 24.35
CA ASN A 1003 -29.94 -18.32 23.98
C ASN A 1003 -29.85 -18.45 22.45
N SER A 1004 -28.98 -19.34 21.97
CA SER A 1004 -28.92 -19.74 20.57
C SER A 1004 -28.20 -21.07 20.43
N TRP A 1005 -28.67 -21.92 19.51
CA TRP A 1005 -28.02 -23.18 19.16
C TRP A 1005 -28.14 -23.47 17.67
N GLU A 1006 -27.19 -24.26 17.17
CA GLU A 1006 -27.11 -24.61 15.76
C GLU A 1006 -28.14 -25.66 15.36
N VAL A 1007 -28.60 -25.56 14.10
CA VAL A 1007 -29.43 -26.55 13.43
C VAL A 1007 -28.70 -26.97 12.16
N SER A 1008 -27.94 -28.06 12.26
CA SER A 1008 -27.15 -28.61 11.13
C SER A 1008 -28.02 -29.17 10.00
N ALA A 1009 -29.33 -29.25 10.22
CA ALA A 1009 -30.31 -29.78 9.27
C ALA A 1009 -30.65 -28.81 8.13
N TRP A 1010 -30.47 -27.49 8.31
CA TRP A 1010 -30.89 -26.47 7.34
C TRP A 1010 -29.76 -26.06 6.38
N TYR A 1011 -29.40 -26.90 5.43
CA TYR A 1011 -28.21 -26.69 4.59
C TYR A 1011 -28.45 -25.89 3.31
N GLY A 1012 -29.66 -25.88 2.75
CA GLY A 1012 -29.96 -25.11 1.53
C GLY A 1012 -30.47 -23.69 1.75
N GLN A 1013 -30.48 -22.93 0.66
CA GLN A 1013 -30.90 -21.52 0.62
C GLN A 1013 -32.15 -21.28 -0.23
N SER A 1014 -32.95 -22.33 -0.49
CA SER A 1014 -34.17 -22.17 -1.29
C SER A 1014 -35.16 -21.21 -0.61
N LEU A 1015 -35.88 -20.45 -1.42
CA LEU A 1015 -36.92 -19.54 -0.94
C LEU A 1015 -38.22 -20.28 -0.62
N GLU A 1016 -38.39 -21.53 -1.04
CA GLU A 1016 -39.64 -22.30 -0.91
C GLU A 1016 -39.65 -23.21 0.32
N ASN A 1017 -38.51 -23.78 0.71
CA ASN A 1017 -38.39 -24.83 1.71
C ASN A 1017 -38.09 -24.27 3.11
N LYS A 1018 -38.87 -23.28 3.55
CA LYS A 1018 -38.59 -22.59 4.80
C LYS A 1018 -39.13 -23.34 6.02
N PRO A 1019 -38.31 -23.51 7.07
CA PRO A 1019 -38.73 -24.20 8.29
C PRO A 1019 -39.62 -23.30 9.16
N PHE A 1020 -40.55 -23.93 9.88
CA PHE A 1020 -41.31 -23.31 10.97
C PHE A 1020 -40.90 -23.94 12.29
N ILE A 1021 -41.39 -23.34 13.37
CA ILE A 1021 -41.07 -23.66 14.75
C ILE A 1021 -42.35 -23.67 15.58
N ALA A 1022 -42.42 -24.57 16.55
CA ALA A 1022 -43.44 -24.62 17.59
C ALA A 1022 -42.79 -24.93 18.94
N VAL A 1023 -43.39 -24.49 20.03
CA VAL A 1023 -42.88 -24.69 21.38
C VAL A 1023 -43.99 -25.27 22.25
N ASP A 1024 -43.68 -26.29 23.05
CA ASP A 1024 -44.64 -26.86 24.00
C ASP A 1024 -44.61 -26.16 25.37
N LYS A 1025 -45.54 -26.54 26.25
CA LYS A 1025 -45.63 -26.03 27.63
C LYS A 1025 -44.42 -26.35 28.52
N TYR A 1026 -43.56 -27.26 28.08
CA TYR A 1026 -42.31 -27.63 28.75
C TYR A 1026 -41.09 -26.93 28.13
N GLN A 1027 -41.30 -26.02 27.18
CA GLN A 1027 -40.27 -25.30 26.41
C GLN A 1027 -39.42 -26.22 25.52
N ASN A 1028 -39.92 -27.40 25.15
CA ASN A 1028 -39.32 -28.16 24.06
C ASN A 1028 -39.67 -27.48 22.74
N VAL A 1029 -38.68 -27.39 21.87
CA VAL A 1029 -38.72 -26.66 20.61
C VAL A 1029 -38.77 -27.65 19.46
N PHE A 1030 -39.87 -27.63 18.72
CA PHE A 1030 -40.07 -28.43 17.53
C PHE A 1030 -39.77 -27.58 16.30
N ILE A 1031 -38.95 -28.08 15.39
CA ILE A 1031 -38.70 -27.45 14.10
C ILE A 1031 -38.94 -28.43 12.97
N SER A 1032 -39.35 -27.89 11.82
CA SER A 1032 -39.33 -28.65 10.59
C SER A 1032 -37.95 -28.62 9.95
N ASP A 1033 -37.59 -29.73 9.34
CA ASP A 1033 -36.48 -29.87 8.41
C ASP A 1033 -37.08 -30.25 7.05
N PRO A 1034 -37.43 -29.24 6.22
CA PRO A 1034 -38.07 -29.48 4.94
C PRO A 1034 -37.21 -30.28 3.96
N GLU A 1035 -35.88 -30.13 4.04
CA GLU A 1035 -34.92 -30.78 3.13
C GLU A 1035 -34.62 -32.22 3.54
N GLY A 1036 -34.54 -32.49 4.85
CA GLY A 1036 -34.42 -33.84 5.41
C GLY A 1036 -35.75 -34.59 5.53
N CYS A 1037 -36.86 -34.00 5.09
CA CYS A 1037 -38.22 -34.55 5.18
C CYS A 1037 -38.58 -35.04 6.59
N ARG A 1038 -38.29 -34.25 7.62
CA ARG A 1038 -38.48 -34.66 9.03
C ARG A 1038 -38.81 -33.51 9.96
N VAL A 1039 -39.16 -33.85 11.18
CA VAL A 1039 -39.33 -32.93 12.32
C VAL A 1039 -38.29 -33.25 13.37
N ILE A 1040 -37.73 -32.22 14.01
CA ILE A 1040 -36.70 -32.35 15.05
C ILE A 1040 -37.18 -31.63 16.31
N GLU A 1041 -37.07 -32.31 17.44
CA GLU A 1041 -37.34 -31.74 18.76
C GLU A 1041 -36.03 -31.44 19.49
N PHE A 1042 -35.98 -30.26 20.11
CA PHE A 1042 -34.90 -29.82 20.98
C PHE A 1042 -35.45 -29.52 22.38
N SER A 1043 -34.61 -29.64 23.40
CA SER A 1043 -34.88 -29.03 24.71
C SER A 1043 -34.79 -27.50 24.63
N SER A 1044 -35.25 -26.81 25.67
CA SER A 1044 -35.11 -25.34 25.83
C SER A 1044 -33.66 -24.82 25.80
N THR A 1045 -32.69 -25.72 25.98
CA THR A 1045 -31.24 -25.40 25.92
C THR A 1045 -30.60 -25.71 24.58
N GLY A 1046 -31.34 -26.28 23.63
CA GLY A 1046 -30.82 -26.62 22.30
C GLY A 1046 -30.20 -28.00 22.16
N VAL A 1047 -30.36 -28.87 23.16
CA VAL A 1047 -29.99 -30.29 23.03
C VAL A 1047 -31.04 -31.02 22.19
N PRO A 1048 -30.68 -31.71 21.10
CA PRO A 1048 -31.64 -32.46 20.28
C PRO A 1048 -32.12 -33.71 21.03
N LEU A 1049 -33.44 -33.90 21.10
CA LEU A 1049 -34.08 -34.93 21.91
C LEU A 1049 -34.56 -36.12 21.05
N LYS A 1050 -35.25 -35.84 19.95
CA LYS A 1050 -35.70 -36.84 18.98
C LYS A 1050 -35.91 -36.23 17.60
N THR A 1051 -35.92 -37.07 16.58
CA THR A 1051 -36.40 -36.71 15.23
C THR A 1051 -37.24 -37.83 14.65
N TRP A 1052 -38.16 -37.51 13.75
CA TRP A 1052 -38.93 -38.50 12.99
C TRP A 1052 -39.34 -37.98 11.62
N GLY A 1053 -39.60 -38.90 10.71
CA GLY A 1053 -39.90 -38.62 9.32
C GLY A 1053 -38.86 -39.22 8.40
N ASP A 1054 -39.31 -39.51 7.18
CA ASP A 1054 -38.51 -39.99 6.06
C ASP A 1054 -39.12 -39.39 4.79
N CYS A 1055 -38.27 -39.11 3.79
CA CYS A 1055 -38.76 -38.65 2.49
C CYS A 1055 -39.63 -39.73 1.83
N GLY A 1056 -40.85 -39.37 1.44
CA GLY A 1056 -41.74 -40.24 0.69
C GLY A 1056 -43.21 -39.84 0.72
N PHE A 1057 -44.07 -40.75 0.29
CA PHE A 1057 -45.48 -40.50 0.01
C PHE A 1057 -46.45 -41.32 0.89
N SER A 1058 -45.94 -42.29 1.65
CA SER A 1058 -46.77 -43.07 2.58
C SER A 1058 -47.26 -42.22 3.75
N GLU A 1059 -48.30 -42.64 4.47
CA GLU A 1059 -48.95 -41.84 5.52
C GLU A 1059 -48.01 -41.39 6.65
N SER A 1060 -46.93 -42.11 6.93
CA SER A 1060 -45.93 -41.74 7.96
C SER A 1060 -44.69 -41.04 7.41
N GLN A 1061 -44.66 -40.72 6.12
CA GLN A 1061 -43.55 -40.04 5.44
C GLN A 1061 -43.91 -38.61 5.07
N PHE A 1062 -42.89 -37.78 4.88
CA PHE A 1062 -43.07 -36.40 4.45
C PHE A 1062 -42.46 -36.16 3.07
N SER A 1063 -43.03 -35.22 2.33
CA SER A 1063 -42.43 -34.71 1.08
C SER A 1063 -41.72 -33.38 1.30
N MET A 1064 -42.29 -32.49 2.12
CA MET A 1064 -41.69 -31.23 2.56
C MET A 1064 -42.45 -30.74 3.80
N PRO A 1065 -42.11 -31.22 5.01
CA PRO A 1065 -42.75 -30.77 6.23
C PRO A 1065 -42.35 -29.31 6.48
N VAL A 1066 -43.32 -28.43 6.72
CA VAL A 1066 -43.04 -27.00 6.94
C VAL A 1066 -43.71 -26.47 8.20
N GLY A 1067 -45.03 -26.30 8.24
CA GLY A 1067 -45.76 -25.67 9.34
C GLY A 1067 -45.95 -26.61 10.50
N LEU A 1068 -45.85 -26.05 11.71
CA LEU A 1068 -45.96 -26.78 12.97
C LEU A 1068 -46.94 -26.04 13.91
N ALA A 1069 -47.82 -26.77 14.57
CA ALA A 1069 -48.69 -26.22 15.61
C ALA A 1069 -48.93 -27.25 16.72
N MET A 1070 -48.74 -26.85 17.97
CA MET A 1070 -49.05 -27.68 19.14
C MET A 1070 -50.54 -27.66 19.44
N ASP A 1071 -51.10 -28.80 19.83
CA ASP A 1071 -52.46 -28.89 20.34
C ASP A 1071 -52.54 -28.69 21.88
N ASN A 1072 -53.76 -28.51 22.40
CA ASN A 1072 -53.98 -28.26 23.84
C ASN A 1072 -53.64 -29.49 24.73
N LEU A 1073 -53.53 -30.67 24.14
CA LEU A 1073 -53.20 -31.94 24.81
C LEU A 1073 -51.71 -32.29 24.71
N GLY A 1074 -50.92 -31.51 23.95
CA GLY A 1074 -49.49 -31.74 23.69
C GLY A 1074 -49.19 -32.57 22.45
N GLY A 1075 -50.16 -32.79 21.56
CA GLY A 1075 -49.96 -33.31 20.20
C GLY A 1075 -49.39 -32.25 19.26
N LEU A 1076 -48.87 -32.69 18.11
CA LEU A 1076 -48.26 -31.82 17.10
C LEU A 1076 -48.94 -32.02 15.74
N TRP A 1077 -49.41 -30.92 15.17
CA TRP A 1077 -49.80 -30.82 13.77
C TRP A 1077 -48.61 -30.43 12.91
N VAL A 1078 -48.46 -31.13 11.78
CA VAL A 1078 -47.42 -30.90 10.77
C VAL A 1078 -48.09 -30.72 9.41
N SER A 1079 -47.79 -29.64 8.70
CA SER A 1079 -48.17 -29.51 7.29
C SER A 1079 -47.09 -30.05 6.38
N ASP A 1080 -47.48 -30.89 5.43
CA ASP A 1080 -46.62 -31.44 4.41
C ASP A 1080 -46.92 -30.76 3.07
N ALA A 1081 -46.14 -29.71 2.78
CA ALA A 1081 -46.43 -28.73 1.72
C ALA A 1081 -45.87 -29.10 0.35
N GLY A 1082 -45.17 -30.24 0.25
CA GLY A 1082 -44.52 -30.68 -0.97
C GLY A 1082 -45.51 -31.32 -1.93
N GLU A 1083 -45.19 -32.51 -2.42
CA GLU A 1083 -46.07 -33.24 -3.33
C GLU A 1083 -47.28 -33.87 -2.61
N ASN A 1084 -47.17 -34.16 -1.31
CA ASN A 1084 -48.25 -34.81 -0.53
C ASN A 1084 -49.44 -33.90 -0.22
N ASN A 1085 -49.22 -32.59 -0.05
CA ASN A 1085 -50.25 -31.56 0.20
C ASN A 1085 -51.33 -31.96 1.22
N ARG A 1086 -50.91 -32.22 2.46
CA ARG A 1086 -51.78 -32.73 3.53
C ARG A 1086 -51.31 -32.26 4.91
N LEU A 1087 -52.14 -32.49 5.92
CA LEU A 1087 -51.83 -32.24 7.33
C LEU A 1087 -51.73 -33.58 8.06
N LEU A 1088 -50.77 -33.69 8.97
CA LEU A 1088 -50.54 -34.87 9.79
C LEU A 1088 -50.61 -34.47 11.26
N HIS A 1089 -51.27 -35.30 12.06
CA HIS A 1089 -51.32 -35.16 13.51
C HIS A 1089 -50.55 -36.28 14.19
N PHE A 1090 -49.75 -35.92 15.17
CA PHE A 1090 -49.08 -36.87 16.07
C PHE A 1090 -49.55 -36.60 17.49
N SER A 1091 -50.21 -37.59 18.10
CA SER A 1091 -50.73 -37.47 19.46
C SER A 1091 -49.63 -37.23 20.50
N ALA A 1092 -50.01 -36.62 21.62
CA ALA A 1092 -49.11 -36.41 22.75
C ALA A 1092 -48.44 -37.72 23.21
N SER A 1093 -49.15 -38.85 23.20
CA SER A 1093 -48.60 -40.17 23.56
C SER A 1093 -47.61 -40.72 22.53
N ALA A 1094 -47.79 -40.42 21.24
CA ALA A 1094 -46.82 -40.75 20.20
C ALA A 1094 -45.54 -39.92 20.35
N ILE A 1095 -45.67 -38.63 20.67
CA ILE A 1095 -44.55 -37.71 20.81
C ILE A 1095 -43.80 -37.93 22.14
N SER A 1096 -44.49 -38.22 23.24
CA SER A 1096 -43.87 -38.36 24.57
C SER A 1096 -43.19 -39.71 24.84
N GLY A 1097 -43.34 -40.70 23.95
CA GLY A 1097 -42.75 -42.04 24.08
C GLY A 1097 -43.36 -42.89 25.22
N PRO A 1098 -43.23 -44.23 25.19
CA PRO A 1098 -43.72 -45.09 26.27
C PRO A 1098 -42.76 -45.04 27.47
N GLY A 1099 -42.91 -44.03 28.33
CA GLY A 1099 -42.19 -43.96 29.60
C GLY A 1099 -41.91 -42.53 30.06
N ASN A 1100 -42.95 -41.85 30.56
CA ASN A 1100 -42.82 -40.79 31.56
C ASN A 1100 -43.50 -41.27 32.84
#